data_AF-A0A2E6H4W4-F1
#
_entry.id   AF-A0A2E6H4W4-F1
#
_cell.length_a   1.000
_cell.length_b   1.000
_cell.length_c   1.000
_cell.angle_alpha   90.00
_cell.angle_beta   90.00
_cell.angle_gamma   90.00
#
_symmetry.space_group_name_H-M   'P 1'
#
loop_
_entity.id
_entity.type
_entity.pdbx_description
1 polymer ?
#
loop_
_entity_poly.entity_id
_entity_poly.type
_entity_poly.pdbx_seq_one_letter_code
_entity_poly.pdbx_strand_id
1 'polypeptide(L)'
;MSNSKIIYTITDEAPALATQSLLPIVKAFTKQCGVQVETKDISLAGRILAQFPENLTETQRVGDALTELGELAKTPEANIVKLPNISASIPQLKEAISELKGQGYNIPDFPEEPSSDAEKETRKRYAKVLGSAVNPVLREGNSDRRVAAPVKQYAKDNPHSMGAWESTSKSHVAHMSSDDFYGSEQSHVCSKAMDVKIQHVGASGTKVLKEAVSLLEGEVIDSSRMSATALRSFLEKEIEDAKKQDVLLSLHMKATMMKVSDPIIFGEGVKAFFKDAFEKYGSTFDELGVDPRNGLGDVYAKIAKLPAEQKNEIEAALKSCMDNGPRMAMVDSDKGITNLHVPSDVIIDASMPAMIRSSGKMWGPDGKLHDTKAIIPDRNYAGVYQETINFCKENGAFDVTTMGNVANVGLMAKKAEEYGSHDKTFWIEEAGKVQVVSPDGEVLMEHEVAPGDVWRMCQTKDVAIKDWVKLGVSRARATGNPAIFWLDKNRAHDANLINKVNAYLPEHDTNGLEIEIMSPVEATKYSLQRVKEGKDTISVTGNVLRDYLTDLFPILELGTSAKMLSIVPLLAGGGLYETGAGGSAPKHVQQFAKENHLRWDSLGEFLALSVSIEELGEKTGNKKAQILGKALDKANSRFLKENKSPSRKVNELDNRGSHYYLARFWAEELANQDEDADLKAAFSATAKGLVDHEEKIVSELNNAQGVEVDMGGYYHPDQEKLAKAMRPSETLNSILSGL
;
A
#
# COMPACT_ATOMS: atom_id res chain seq x y z
N MET A 1 19.67 32.21 9.89
CA MET A 1 18.41 31.46 9.73
C MET A 1 18.81 30.03 9.49
N SER A 2 18.36 29.07 10.31
CA SER A 2 18.54 27.66 9.99
C SER A 2 17.76 27.36 8.72
N ASN A 3 18.42 26.92 7.65
CA ASN A 3 17.73 26.59 6.40
C ASN A 3 16.81 25.38 6.66
N SER A 4 15.50 25.60 6.58
CA SER A 4 14.49 24.54 6.62
C SER A 4 14.68 23.64 5.39
N LYS A 5 14.60 22.31 5.58
CA LYS A 5 14.86 21.32 4.54
C LYS A 5 13.65 20.45 4.28
N ILE A 6 13.40 20.16 3.01
CA ILE A 6 12.51 19.09 2.54
C ILE A 6 13.40 18.01 1.94
N ILE A 7 13.23 16.76 2.37
CA ILE A 7 13.86 15.62 1.75
C ILE A 7 12.92 15.02 0.71
N TYR A 8 13.35 14.99 -0.53
CA TYR A 8 12.61 14.44 -1.66
C TYR A 8 13.22 13.10 -2.07
N THR A 9 12.45 12.01 -2.00
CA THR A 9 13.00 10.68 -2.30
C THR A 9 13.16 10.45 -3.79
N ILE A 10 14.34 10.00 -4.23
CA ILE A 10 14.52 9.40 -5.55
C ILE A 10 14.18 7.92 -5.43
N THR A 11 13.28 7.44 -6.29
CA THR A 11 12.76 6.08 -6.23
C THR A 11 12.97 5.34 -7.55
N ASP A 12 11.96 4.64 -8.06
CA ASP A 12 12.06 3.72 -9.18
C ASP A 12 11.02 4.08 -10.25
N GLU A 13 11.26 3.62 -11.48
CA GLU A 13 10.28 3.58 -12.56
C GLU A 13 9.58 4.93 -12.84
N ALA A 14 8.25 4.98 -12.89
CA ALA A 14 7.52 6.15 -13.35
C ALA A 14 7.65 7.37 -12.41
N PRO A 15 7.55 7.24 -11.07
CA PRO A 15 7.86 8.34 -10.16
C PRO A 15 9.29 8.87 -10.29
N ALA A 16 10.27 8.01 -10.55
CA ALA A 16 11.66 8.44 -10.76
C ALA A 16 11.80 9.28 -12.04
N LEU A 17 11.11 8.90 -13.13
CA LEU A 17 11.04 9.70 -14.35
C LEU A 17 10.35 11.04 -14.08
N ALA A 18 9.18 11.04 -13.45
CA ALA A 18 8.42 12.25 -13.13
C ALA A 18 9.24 13.24 -12.27
N THR A 19 10.01 12.72 -11.32
CA THR A 19 10.91 13.49 -10.46
C THR A 19 11.94 14.30 -11.27
N GLN A 20 12.45 13.78 -12.39
CA GLN A 20 13.40 14.49 -13.25
C GLN A 20 12.78 15.75 -13.89
N SER A 21 11.46 15.77 -14.06
CA SER A 21 10.72 16.93 -14.58
C SER A 21 10.25 17.86 -13.46
N LEU A 22 9.68 17.32 -12.38
CA LEU A 22 9.05 18.10 -11.31
C LEU A 22 10.05 18.71 -10.31
N LEU A 23 11.08 17.97 -9.92
CA LEU A 23 12.01 18.41 -8.86
C LEU A 23 12.71 19.74 -9.16
N PRO A 24 13.14 20.04 -10.41
CA PRO A 24 13.67 21.36 -10.75
C PRO A 24 12.67 22.51 -10.52
N ILE A 25 11.38 22.29 -10.81
CA ILE A 25 10.32 23.27 -10.56
C ILE A 25 10.19 23.49 -9.05
N VAL A 26 10.07 22.42 -8.27
CA VAL A 26 9.93 22.51 -6.81
C VAL A 26 11.12 23.26 -6.20
N LYS A 27 12.35 22.93 -6.59
CA LYS A 27 13.57 23.61 -6.13
C LYS A 27 13.56 25.11 -6.45
N ALA A 28 13.16 25.49 -7.67
CA ALA A 28 13.11 26.89 -8.08
C ALA A 28 12.09 27.69 -7.25
N PHE A 29 10.92 27.09 -6.98
CA PHE A 29 9.83 27.73 -6.23
C PHE A 29 10.17 27.86 -4.74
N THR A 30 10.65 26.78 -4.09
CA THR A 30 10.94 26.78 -2.64
C THR A 30 12.17 27.62 -2.28
N LYS A 31 13.08 27.83 -3.22
CA LYS A 31 14.23 28.73 -3.04
C LYS A 31 13.81 30.16 -2.67
N GLN A 32 12.68 30.65 -3.20
CA GLN A 32 12.17 31.99 -2.92
C GLN A 32 11.70 32.19 -1.47
N CYS A 33 11.46 31.09 -0.74
CA CYS A 33 11.11 31.12 0.68
C CYS A 33 12.23 30.58 1.58
N GLY A 34 13.45 30.38 1.07
CA GLY A 34 14.59 29.90 1.84
C GLY A 34 14.48 28.42 2.25
N VAL A 35 13.64 27.64 1.58
CA VAL A 35 13.47 26.20 1.83
C VAL A 35 14.34 25.41 0.84
N GLN A 36 15.27 24.63 1.38
CA GLN A 36 16.14 23.75 0.61
C GLN A 36 15.46 22.41 0.34
N VAL A 37 15.59 21.89 -0.88
CA VAL A 37 15.11 20.55 -1.23
C VAL A 37 16.31 19.66 -1.52
N GLU A 38 16.56 18.71 -0.62
CA GLU A 38 17.63 17.71 -0.75
C GLU A 38 17.05 16.38 -1.21
N THR A 39 17.87 15.54 -1.84
CA THR A 39 17.42 14.24 -2.36
C THR A 39 18.06 13.09 -1.62
N LYS A 40 17.29 12.03 -1.39
CA LYS A 40 17.79 10.74 -0.87
C LYS A 40 17.38 9.63 -1.81
N ASP A 41 18.37 8.88 -2.31
CA ASP A 41 18.15 7.78 -3.24
C ASP A 41 17.81 6.49 -2.50
N ILE A 42 16.55 6.08 -2.62
CA ILE A 42 16.02 4.84 -2.05
C ILE A 42 15.54 3.88 -3.16
N SER A 43 15.99 4.09 -4.40
CA SER A 43 15.77 3.17 -5.51
C SER A 43 16.26 1.76 -5.17
N LEU A 44 15.75 0.75 -5.87
CA LEU A 44 16.22 -0.62 -5.75
C LEU A 44 17.73 -0.70 -6.02
N ALA A 45 18.20 -0.06 -7.10
CA ALA A 45 19.61 -0.03 -7.44
C ALA A 45 20.47 0.65 -6.35
N GLY A 46 20.08 1.84 -5.89
CA GLY A 46 20.79 2.57 -4.84
C GLY A 46 20.89 1.76 -3.54
N ARG A 47 19.81 1.07 -3.14
CA ARG A 47 19.79 0.20 -1.95
C ARG A 47 20.65 -1.05 -2.13
N ILE A 48 20.70 -1.65 -3.32
CA ILE A 48 21.62 -2.77 -3.61
C ILE A 48 23.06 -2.29 -3.43
N LEU A 49 23.44 -1.18 -4.07
CA LEU A 49 24.80 -0.65 -4.03
C LEU A 49 25.25 -0.27 -2.61
N ALA A 50 24.36 0.37 -1.83
CA ALA A 50 24.63 0.70 -0.44
C ALA A 50 24.88 -0.53 0.44
N GLN A 51 24.34 -1.70 0.06
CA GLN A 51 24.60 -2.94 0.78
C GLN A 51 25.93 -3.58 0.45
N PHE A 52 26.69 -3.20 -0.59
CA PHE A 52 27.97 -3.82 -0.97
C PHE A 52 29.12 -2.82 -1.22
N PRO A 53 29.40 -1.87 -0.32
CA PRO A 53 30.38 -0.81 -0.57
C PRO A 53 31.82 -1.32 -0.78
N GLU A 54 32.17 -2.46 -0.22
CA GLU A 54 33.49 -3.10 -0.37
C GLU A 54 33.73 -3.65 -1.77
N ASN A 55 32.67 -3.91 -2.53
CA ASN A 55 32.71 -4.39 -3.90
C ASN A 55 32.82 -3.26 -4.93
N LEU A 56 32.75 -2.00 -4.47
CA LEU A 56 32.65 -0.81 -5.32
C LEU A 56 33.93 0.01 -5.28
N THR A 57 34.26 0.62 -6.43
CA THR A 57 35.28 1.68 -6.50
C THR A 57 34.83 2.93 -5.73
N GLU A 58 35.75 3.82 -5.37
CA GLU A 58 35.42 5.03 -4.61
C GLU A 58 34.36 5.90 -5.28
N THR A 59 34.35 5.99 -6.62
CA THR A 59 33.37 6.77 -7.38
C THR A 59 32.04 6.05 -7.57
N GLN A 60 31.99 4.73 -7.40
CA GLN A 60 30.76 3.93 -7.48
C GLN A 60 30.05 3.81 -6.13
N ARG A 61 30.75 4.08 -5.02
CA ARG A 61 30.17 3.98 -3.68
C ARG A 61 29.05 5.02 -3.49
N VAL A 62 27.94 4.54 -2.97
CA VAL A 62 26.80 5.37 -2.55
C VAL A 62 26.60 5.24 -1.05
N GLY A 63 26.04 6.27 -0.42
CA GLY A 63 25.66 6.23 0.99
C GLY A 63 24.43 5.37 1.24
N ASP A 64 24.26 4.87 2.47
CA ASP A 64 23.03 4.17 2.89
C ASP A 64 21.93 5.17 3.24
N ALA A 65 21.33 5.75 2.19
CA ALA A 65 20.30 6.76 2.33
C ALA A 65 19.05 6.27 3.06
N LEU A 66 18.74 4.97 3.01
CA LEU A 66 17.58 4.41 3.72
C LEU A 66 17.83 4.40 5.24
N THR A 67 19.02 3.98 5.67
CA THR A 67 19.41 4.06 7.08
C THR A 67 19.43 5.52 7.55
N GLU A 68 20.01 6.44 6.78
CA GLU A 68 20.02 7.87 7.11
C GLU A 68 18.61 8.46 7.24
N LEU A 69 17.70 8.12 6.32
CA LEU A 69 16.30 8.53 6.41
C LEU A 69 15.57 7.92 7.61
N GLY A 70 15.89 6.68 7.98
CA GLY A 70 15.35 6.03 9.17
C GLY A 70 15.76 6.74 10.47
N GLU A 71 16.98 7.27 10.53
CA GLU A 71 17.42 8.10 11.66
C GLU A 71 16.77 9.49 11.60
N LEU A 72 16.67 10.11 10.42
CA LEU A 72 15.97 11.39 10.26
C LEU A 72 14.50 11.28 10.70
N ALA A 73 13.80 10.20 10.34
CA ALA A 73 12.40 9.99 10.72
C ALA A 73 12.15 9.94 12.25
N LYS A 74 13.23 9.85 13.05
CA LYS A 74 13.21 9.88 14.51
C LYS A 74 13.57 11.26 15.08
N THR A 75 13.65 12.30 14.26
CA THR A 75 13.93 13.68 14.69
C THR A 75 12.76 14.63 14.39
N PRO A 76 12.57 15.71 15.18
CA PRO A 76 11.51 16.69 14.94
C PRO A 76 11.69 17.50 13.65
N GLU A 77 12.91 17.58 13.11
CA GLU A 77 13.24 18.33 11.90
C GLU A 77 12.87 17.59 10.60
N ALA A 78 12.46 16.32 10.68
CA ALA A 78 12.11 15.55 9.50
C ALA A 78 10.95 16.20 8.72
N ASN A 79 11.18 16.41 7.43
CA ASN A 79 10.14 16.73 6.45
C ASN A 79 10.48 15.93 5.19
N ILE A 80 9.82 14.80 5.00
CA ILE A 80 10.16 13.81 3.98
C ILE A 80 9.00 13.66 3.01
N VAL A 81 9.18 14.03 1.75
CA VAL A 81 8.25 13.74 0.65
C VAL A 81 8.65 12.41 0.03
N LYS A 82 7.82 11.39 0.25
CA LYS A 82 8.08 9.99 -0.09
C LYS A 82 7.24 9.55 -1.29
N LEU A 83 7.91 9.30 -2.41
CA LEU A 83 7.29 8.81 -3.63
C LEU A 83 7.18 7.27 -3.60
N PRO A 84 6.29 6.64 -4.39
CA PRO A 84 6.26 5.19 -4.55
C PRO A 84 7.60 4.61 -5.00
N ASN A 85 7.96 3.45 -4.46
CA ASN A 85 9.20 2.73 -4.77
C ASN A 85 8.93 1.23 -4.92
N ILE A 86 9.86 0.51 -5.54
CA ILE A 86 9.76 -0.94 -5.73
C ILE A 86 9.92 -1.66 -4.38
N SER A 87 8.94 -2.51 -4.06
CA SER A 87 9.11 -3.60 -3.10
C SER A 87 9.53 -4.85 -3.85
N ALA A 88 10.84 -5.09 -3.94
CA ALA A 88 11.40 -5.99 -4.94
C ALA A 88 11.06 -7.46 -4.70
N SER A 89 10.54 -8.11 -5.74
CA SER A 89 10.53 -9.56 -5.86
C SER A 89 11.93 -10.09 -6.19
N ILE A 90 12.14 -11.41 -6.04
CA ILE A 90 13.41 -12.04 -6.39
C ILE A 90 13.77 -11.84 -7.88
N PRO A 91 12.84 -11.99 -8.86
CA PRO A 91 13.14 -11.70 -10.26
C PRO A 91 13.62 -10.26 -10.49
N GLN A 92 12.91 -9.26 -9.95
CA GLN A 92 13.29 -7.85 -10.08
C GLN A 92 14.65 -7.57 -9.45
N LEU A 93 14.95 -8.18 -8.29
CA LEU A 93 16.28 -8.08 -7.67
C LEU A 93 17.37 -8.62 -8.61
N LYS A 94 17.16 -9.80 -9.20
CA LYS A 94 18.12 -10.41 -10.14
C LYS A 94 18.33 -9.57 -11.39
N GLU A 95 17.26 -9.00 -11.95
CA GLU A 95 17.34 -8.11 -13.11
C GLU A 95 18.12 -6.83 -12.77
N ALA A 96 17.86 -6.21 -11.62
CA ALA A 96 18.60 -5.04 -11.15
C ALA A 96 20.09 -5.35 -10.90
N ILE A 97 20.42 -6.51 -10.31
CA ILE A 97 21.80 -6.97 -10.15
C ILE A 97 22.47 -7.15 -11.51
N SER A 98 21.78 -7.78 -12.46
CA SER A 98 22.30 -8.01 -13.80
C SER A 98 22.57 -6.69 -14.53
N GLU A 99 21.68 -5.71 -14.43
CA GLU A 99 21.86 -4.37 -14.99
C GLU A 99 23.08 -3.66 -14.39
N LEU A 100 23.19 -3.63 -13.06
CA LEU A 100 24.33 -3.03 -12.36
C LEU A 100 25.65 -3.70 -12.74
N LYS A 101 25.69 -5.04 -12.82
CA LYS A 101 26.88 -5.76 -13.29
C LYS A 101 27.23 -5.39 -14.74
N GLY A 102 26.23 -5.25 -15.61
CA GLY A 102 26.41 -4.77 -16.98
C GLY A 102 26.97 -3.35 -17.09
N GLN A 103 26.73 -2.52 -16.07
CA GLN A 103 27.27 -1.16 -15.93
C GLN A 103 28.62 -1.11 -15.20
N GLY A 104 29.21 -2.27 -14.86
CA GLY A 104 30.55 -2.35 -14.25
C GLY A 104 30.59 -2.33 -12.73
N TYR A 105 29.47 -2.54 -12.05
CA TYR A 105 29.43 -2.70 -10.58
C TYR A 105 29.71 -4.16 -10.20
N ASN A 106 30.78 -4.42 -9.45
CA ASN A 106 31.25 -5.76 -9.13
C ASN A 106 30.53 -6.39 -7.91
N ILE A 107 29.20 -6.36 -7.90
CA ILE A 107 28.36 -6.89 -6.82
C ILE A 107 28.08 -8.40 -6.98
N PRO A 108 27.92 -9.17 -5.89
CA PRO A 108 27.66 -10.61 -5.96
C PRO A 108 26.26 -10.92 -6.49
N ASP A 109 26.10 -12.08 -7.13
CA ASP A 109 24.77 -12.58 -7.52
C ASP A 109 23.92 -12.94 -6.28
N PHE A 110 22.60 -12.99 -6.45
CA PHE A 110 21.69 -13.42 -5.39
C PHE A 110 21.71 -14.96 -5.23
N PRO A 111 22.16 -15.50 -4.09
CA PRO A 111 22.18 -16.95 -3.87
C PRO A 111 20.80 -17.45 -3.44
N GLU A 112 20.11 -18.15 -4.34
CA GLU A 112 18.77 -18.69 -4.09
C GLU A 112 18.77 -19.80 -3.03
N GLU A 113 19.76 -20.68 -3.08
CA GLU A 113 19.97 -21.76 -2.12
C GLU A 113 21.41 -21.66 -1.57
N PRO A 114 21.62 -20.86 -0.51
CA PRO A 114 22.96 -20.60 -0.02
C PRO A 114 23.53 -21.86 0.65
N SER A 115 24.66 -22.34 0.13
CA SER A 115 25.36 -23.55 0.58
C SER A 115 26.57 -23.23 1.47
N SER A 116 27.15 -22.04 1.34
CA SER A 116 28.29 -21.55 2.14
C SER A 116 27.93 -20.40 3.06
N ASP A 117 28.75 -20.13 4.08
CA ASP A 117 28.50 -19.01 5.00
C ASP A 117 28.62 -17.65 4.31
N ALA A 118 29.47 -17.53 3.27
CA ALA A 118 29.56 -16.34 2.43
C ALA A 118 28.27 -16.10 1.63
N GLU A 119 27.67 -17.17 1.09
CA GLU A 119 26.37 -17.08 0.40
C GLU A 119 25.23 -16.76 1.37
N LYS A 120 25.25 -17.33 2.58
CA LYS A 120 24.25 -17.00 3.62
C LYS A 120 24.32 -15.54 4.03
N GLU A 121 25.52 -14.99 4.21
CA GLU A 121 25.69 -13.56 4.53
C GLU A 121 25.29 -12.67 3.35
N THR A 122 25.64 -13.04 2.12
CA THR A 122 25.19 -12.34 0.90
C THR A 122 23.67 -12.32 0.80
N ARG A 123 23.01 -13.47 1.02
CA ARG A 123 21.55 -13.57 1.04
C ARG A 123 20.94 -12.69 2.12
N LYS A 124 21.54 -12.67 3.32
CA LYS A 124 21.08 -11.85 4.45
C LYS A 124 21.15 -10.37 4.15
N ARG A 125 22.18 -9.90 3.45
CA ARG A 125 22.28 -8.49 2.99
C ARG A 125 21.21 -8.17 1.96
N TYR A 126 21.03 -9.02 0.95
CA TYR A 126 19.93 -8.86 -0.01
C TYR A 126 18.54 -8.94 0.62
N ALA A 127 18.36 -9.70 1.69
CA ALA A 127 17.10 -9.75 2.44
C ALA A 127 16.70 -8.41 3.06
N LYS A 128 17.65 -7.49 3.29
CA LYS A 128 17.35 -6.10 3.71
C LYS A 128 16.83 -5.22 2.57
N VAL A 129 16.98 -5.66 1.32
CA VAL A 129 16.58 -4.91 0.11
C VAL A 129 15.28 -5.49 -0.48
N LEU A 130 15.04 -6.78 -0.31
CA LEU A 130 13.85 -7.49 -0.79
C LEU A 130 12.56 -7.05 -0.09
N GLY A 131 11.46 -7.12 -0.85
CA GLY A 131 10.12 -6.80 -0.37
C GLY A 131 9.98 -5.34 0.09
N SER A 132 9.05 -5.10 1.01
CA SER A 132 8.78 -3.77 1.56
C SER A 132 9.86 -3.36 2.57
N ALA A 133 11.05 -3.02 2.08
CA ALA A 133 12.19 -2.63 2.90
C ALA A 133 12.13 -1.17 3.39
N VAL A 134 11.54 -0.27 2.58
CA VAL A 134 11.56 1.17 2.84
C VAL A 134 10.49 1.60 3.84
N ASN A 135 9.23 1.26 3.59
CA ASN A 135 8.10 1.75 4.39
C ASN A 135 8.23 1.44 5.89
N PRO A 136 8.69 0.25 6.33
CA PRO A 136 8.82 -0.04 7.76
C PRO A 136 9.93 0.74 8.46
N VAL A 137 10.85 1.36 7.72
CA VAL A 137 11.92 2.23 8.24
C VAL A 137 11.42 3.66 8.38
N LEU A 138 10.62 4.16 7.41
CA LEU A 138 10.18 5.55 7.38
C LEU A 138 8.89 5.82 8.18
N ARG A 139 8.01 4.81 8.32
CA ARG A 139 6.71 4.93 9.02
C ARG A 139 6.88 4.88 10.54
N GLU A 140 7.58 5.90 11.05
CA GLU A 140 7.81 6.16 12.48
C GLU A 140 6.71 7.03 13.09
N GLY A 141 5.48 6.89 12.59
CA GLY A 141 4.30 7.67 12.95
C GLY A 141 3.02 6.99 12.49
N ASN A 142 1.87 7.46 12.98
CA ASN A 142 0.57 6.95 12.57
C ASN A 142 0.07 7.64 11.29
N SER A 143 -0.97 7.07 10.66
CA SER A 143 -1.47 7.51 9.36
C SER A 143 -2.61 8.51 9.51
N ASP A 144 -2.54 9.66 8.84
CA ASP A 144 -3.67 10.53 8.47
C ASP A 144 -3.88 10.42 6.96
N ARG A 145 -4.88 9.64 6.54
CA ARG A 145 -5.24 9.44 5.12
C ARG A 145 -6.62 10.00 4.85
N ARG A 146 -6.70 10.91 3.88
CA ARG A 146 -7.94 11.64 3.57
C ARG A 146 -7.95 12.21 2.15
N VAL A 147 -9.15 12.46 1.65
CA VAL A 147 -9.32 13.13 0.36
C VAL A 147 -9.04 14.62 0.54
N ALA A 148 -8.28 15.22 -0.38
CA ALA A 148 -8.13 16.68 -0.42
C ALA A 148 -9.41 17.31 -0.98
N ALA A 149 -9.87 18.42 -0.42
CA ALA A 149 -11.10 19.09 -0.86
C ALA A 149 -11.17 19.36 -2.38
N PRO A 150 -10.08 19.79 -3.05
CA PRO A 150 -10.08 19.96 -4.50
C PRO A 150 -10.35 18.68 -5.28
N VAL A 151 -9.83 17.55 -4.81
CA VAL A 151 -10.03 16.23 -5.43
C VAL A 151 -11.48 15.77 -5.25
N LYS A 152 -12.06 15.98 -4.07
CA LYS A 152 -13.48 15.67 -3.82
C LYS A 152 -14.39 16.51 -4.72
N GLN A 153 -14.13 17.81 -4.84
CA GLN A 153 -14.91 18.69 -5.71
C GLN A 153 -14.81 18.25 -7.18
N TYR A 154 -13.61 17.92 -7.66
CA TYR A 154 -13.43 17.40 -9.01
C TYR A 154 -14.23 16.13 -9.27
N ALA A 155 -14.26 15.19 -8.31
CA ALA A 155 -15.06 13.97 -8.44
C ALA A 155 -16.56 14.26 -8.49
N LYS A 156 -17.05 15.25 -7.74
CA LYS A 156 -18.45 15.70 -7.80
C LYS A 156 -18.80 16.32 -9.16
N ASP A 157 -17.91 17.14 -9.69
CA ASP A 157 -18.10 17.82 -10.98
C ASP A 157 -17.92 16.85 -12.17
N ASN A 158 -17.15 15.77 -11.98
CA ASN A 158 -16.81 14.78 -12.99
C ASN A 158 -17.01 13.35 -12.44
N PRO A 159 -18.27 12.93 -12.17
CA PRO A 159 -18.54 11.67 -11.52
C PRO A 159 -18.05 10.49 -12.36
N HIS A 160 -17.29 9.60 -11.74
CA HIS A 160 -16.81 8.38 -12.36
C HIS A 160 -17.93 7.32 -12.43
N SER A 161 -17.73 6.27 -13.23
CA SER A 161 -18.71 5.19 -13.35
C SER A 161 -18.86 4.40 -12.04
N MET A 162 -20.10 4.28 -11.57
CA MET A 162 -20.52 3.39 -10.49
C MET A 162 -21.53 2.40 -11.05
N GLY A 163 -21.25 1.10 -10.92
CA GLY A 163 -22.14 0.05 -11.39
C GLY A 163 -23.44 0.01 -10.57
N ALA A 164 -24.59 -0.07 -11.24
CA ALA A 164 -25.88 -0.15 -10.58
C ALA A 164 -25.98 -1.41 -9.70
N TRP A 165 -26.55 -1.27 -8.51
CA TRP A 165 -26.80 -2.39 -7.60
C TRP A 165 -28.26 -2.80 -7.62
N GLU A 166 -28.47 -4.12 -7.69
CA GLU A 166 -29.79 -4.73 -7.60
C GLU A 166 -29.96 -5.39 -6.23
N SER A 167 -31.14 -5.20 -5.63
CA SER A 167 -31.48 -5.87 -4.36
C SER A 167 -31.52 -7.39 -4.47
N THR A 168 -31.68 -7.92 -5.68
CA THR A 168 -31.65 -9.35 -6.01
C THR A 168 -30.26 -9.91 -6.26
N SER A 169 -29.19 -9.10 -6.18
CA SER A 169 -27.82 -9.57 -6.34
C SER A 169 -27.52 -10.71 -5.37
N LYS A 170 -26.91 -11.78 -5.88
CA LYS A 170 -26.45 -12.93 -5.09
C LYS A 170 -25.06 -12.71 -4.50
N SER A 171 -24.38 -11.62 -4.84
CA SER A 171 -23.01 -11.39 -4.36
C SER A 171 -22.93 -11.24 -2.85
N HIS A 172 -21.97 -11.89 -2.22
CA HIS A 172 -21.78 -11.85 -0.77
C HIS A 172 -20.34 -12.24 -0.41
N VAL A 173 -19.92 -11.86 0.78
CA VAL A 173 -18.70 -12.37 1.40
C VAL A 173 -19.01 -13.69 2.09
N ALA A 174 -18.09 -14.65 1.97
CA ALA A 174 -18.09 -15.86 2.77
C ALA A 174 -16.84 -15.88 3.65
N HIS A 175 -17.01 -16.13 4.94
CA HIS A 175 -15.94 -16.23 5.93
C HIS A 175 -16.22 -17.41 6.89
N MET A 176 -15.20 -17.86 7.61
CA MET A 176 -15.33 -18.92 8.62
C MET A 176 -16.25 -18.49 9.76
N SER A 177 -16.80 -19.44 10.52
CA SER A 177 -17.68 -19.18 11.67
C SER A 177 -17.05 -19.49 13.02
N SER A 178 -15.92 -20.19 13.04
CA SER A 178 -15.12 -20.55 14.21
C SER A 178 -13.70 -20.91 13.77
N ASP A 179 -12.78 -21.05 14.71
CA ASP A 179 -11.43 -21.61 14.49
C ASP A 179 -10.56 -20.90 13.44
N ASP A 180 -10.87 -19.64 13.15
CA ASP A 180 -10.01 -18.67 12.46
C ASP A 180 -9.22 -17.83 13.48
N PHE A 181 -8.44 -16.84 13.01
CA PHE A 181 -7.66 -16.01 13.93
C PHE A 181 -8.55 -15.22 14.89
N TYR A 182 -9.68 -14.69 14.40
CA TYR A 182 -10.69 -14.05 15.24
C TYR A 182 -11.15 -14.94 16.39
N GLY A 183 -11.52 -16.19 16.08
CA GLY A 183 -12.15 -17.10 17.05
C GLY A 183 -11.21 -17.67 18.12
N SER A 184 -9.90 -17.50 17.95
CA SER A 184 -8.87 -18.07 18.84
C SER A 184 -8.00 -17.00 19.51
N GLU A 185 -8.25 -15.72 19.25
CA GLU A 185 -7.40 -14.63 19.71
C GLU A 185 -7.33 -14.54 21.24
N GLN A 186 -6.10 -14.46 21.76
CA GLN A 186 -5.78 -14.10 23.13
C GLN A 186 -4.92 -12.84 23.11
N SER A 187 -5.00 -12.00 24.13
CA SER A 187 -4.19 -10.77 24.21
C SER A 187 -3.77 -10.45 25.64
N HIS A 188 -2.58 -9.88 25.79
CA HIS A 188 -1.95 -9.53 27.05
C HIS A 188 -1.33 -8.12 26.97
N VAL A 189 -1.46 -7.34 28.04
CA VAL A 189 -0.81 -6.03 28.19
C VAL A 189 0.38 -6.17 29.12
N CYS A 190 1.58 -5.88 28.61
CA CYS A 190 2.82 -6.06 29.34
C CYS A 190 2.91 -5.06 30.51
N SER A 191 3.03 -5.57 31.74
CA SER A 191 3.16 -4.72 32.95
C SER A 191 4.56 -4.13 33.14
N LYS A 192 5.56 -4.65 32.43
CA LYS A 192 6.97 -4.22 32.45
C LYS A 192 7.65 -4.66 31.16
N ALA A 193 8.81 -4.08 30.85
CA ALA A 193 9.63 -4.55 29.75
C ALA A 193 10.17 -5.96 30.02
N MET A 194 10.14 -6.83 29.00
CA MET A 194 10.59 -8.23 29.09
C MET A 194 10.87 -8.82 27.71
N ASP A 195 11.67 -9.88 27.66
CA ASP A 195 11.84 -10.72 26.47
C ASP A 195 11.02 -11.99 26.63
N VAL A 196 10.01 -12.19 25.78
CA VAL A 196 9.23 -13.43 25.78
C VAL A 196 9.78 -14.42 24.76
N LYS A 197 9.62 -15.71 25.06
CA LYS A 197 9.98 -16.83 24.19
C LYS A 197 8.72 -17.46 23.62
N ILE A 198 8.75 -17.84 22.34
CA ILE A 198 7.68 -18.60 21.69
C ILE A 198 8.14 -20.05 21.54
N GLN A 199 7.40 -20.99 22.09
CA GLN A 199 7.75 -22.42 22.05
C GLN A 199 6.55 -23.30 21.67
N HIS A 200 6.84 -24.38 20.96
CA HIS A 200 5.91 -25.48 20.69
C HIS A 200 6.19 -26.63 21.66
N VAL A 201 5.17 -27.13 22.34
CA VAL A 201 5.23 -28.27 23.25
C VAL A 201 4.40 -29.40 22.64
N GLY A 202 5.08 -30.39 22.07
CA GLY A 202 4.48 -31.56 21.42
C GLY A 202 4.87 -32.87 22.09
N ALA A 203 4.46 -34.00 21.49
CA ALA A 203 4.85 -35.33 21.96
C ALA A 203 6.36 -35.59 21.80
N SER A 204 6.99 -34.93 20.82
CA SER A 204 8.44 -34.97 20.60
C SER A 204 9.26 -34.15 21.62
N GLY A 205 8.59 -33.34 22.46
CA GLY A 205 9.21 -32.45 23.44
C GLY A 205 8.95 -30.97 23.15
N THR A 206 9.77 -30.09 23.71
CA THR A 206 9.67 -28.63 23.52
C THR A 206 10.61 -28.16 22.42
N LYS A 207 10.06 -27.54 21.37
CA LYS A 207 10.79 -26.88 20.27
C LYS A 207 10.64 -25.38 20.40
N VAL A 208 11.74 -24.63 20.46
CA VAL A 208 11.68 -23.16 20.43
C VAL A 208 11.37 -22.70 19.00
N LEU A 209 10.29 -21.94 18.84
CA LEU A 209 9.91 -21.31 17.57
C LEU A 209 10.58 -19.94 17.42
N LYS A 210 10.72 -19.20 18.52
CA LYS A 210 11.43 -17.92 18.57
C LYS A 210 12.03 -17.69 19.96
N GLU A 211 13.35 -17.49 19.99
CA GLU A 211 14.10 -17.40 21.25
C GLU A 211 13.74 -16.15 22.07
N ALA A 212 13.62 -14.99 21.41
CA ALA A 212 13.31 -13.73 22.07
C ALA A 212 12.42 -12.83 21.21
N VAL A 213 11.43 -12.24 21.87
CA VAL A 213 10.65 -11.10 21.40
C VAL A 213 10.68 -10.04 22.48
N SER A 214 11.39 -8.94 22.21
CA SER A 214 11.49 -7.83 23.16
C SER A 214 10.22 -7.00 23.19
N LEU A 215 9.68 -6.85 24.40
CA LEU A 215 8.45 -6.14 24.72
C LEU A 215 8.74 -4.96 25.65
N LEU A 216 8.03 -3.87 25.45
CA LEU A 216 8.06 -2.68 26.30
C LEU A 216 6.96 -2.72 27.37
N GLU A 217 7.14 -1.95 28.43
CA GLU A 217 6.05 -1.68 29.37
C GLU A 217 4.85 -1.04 28.65
N GLY A 218 3.64 -1.52 28.96
CA GLY A 218 2.39 -1.09 28.35
C GLY A 218 2.14 -1.62 26.93
N GLU A 219 3.09 -2.36 26.33
CA GLU A 219 2.91 -2.97 25.01
C GLU A 219 1.81 -4.02 25.03
N VAL A 220 0.92 -3.97 24.02
CA VAL A 220 -0.12 -4.98 23.80
C VAL A 220 0.46 -6.05 22.89
N ILE A 221 0.35 -7.31 23.30
CA ILE A 221 0.63 -8.47 22.47
C ILE A 221 -0.62 -9.31 22.33
N ASP A 222 -0.74 -9.98 21.20
CA ASP A 222 -1.84 -10.89 20.92
C ASP A 222 -1.33 -12.10 20.15
N SER A 223 -1.97 -13.24 20.35
CA SER A 223 -1.69 -14.46 19.61
C SER A 223 -2.97 -15.18 19.22
N SER A 224 -2.94 -15.79 18.04
CA SER A 224 -4.09 -16.44 17.43
C SER A 224 -3.65 -17.60 16.53
N ARG A 225 -4.56 -18.55 16.29
CA ARG A 225 -4.39 -19.65 15.35
C ARG A 225 -5.52 -19.69 14.32
N MET A 226 -5.19 -20.11 13.10
CA MET A 226 -6.17 -20.56 12.13
C MET A 226 -6.05 -22.07 11.99
N SER A 227 -7.15 -22.80 12.23
CA SER A 227 -7.17 -24.24 12.09
C SER A 227 -7.19 -24.66 10.63
N ALA A 228 -6.23 -25.47 10.20
CA ALA A 228 -6.19 -25.97 8.83
C ALA A 228 -7.39 -26.87 8.52
N THR A 229 -7.82 -27.71 9.46
CA THR A 229 -8.99 -28.58 9.29
C THR A 229 -10.27 -27.77 9.11
N ALA A 230 -10.48 -26.74 9.94
CA ALA A 230 -11.66 -25.88 9.82
C ALA A 230 -11.62 -25.06 8.52
N LEU A 231 -10.45 -24.53 8.14
CA LEU A 231 -10.25 -23.81 6.89
C LEU A 231 -10.59 -24.67 5.67
N ARG A 232 -10.06 -25.91 5.58
CA ARG A 232 -10.36 -26.82 4.47
C ARG A 232 -11.86 -27.15 4.40
N SER A 233 -12.46 -27.48 5.53
CA SER A 233 -13.90 -27.80 5.60
C SER A 233 -14.76 -26.61 5.15
N PHE A 234 -14.38 -25.39 5.55
CA PHE A 234 -15.02 -24.16 5.10
C PHE A 234 -14.86 -23.97 3.58
N LEU A 235 -13.63 -24.07 3.05
CA LEU A 235 -13.37 -23.90 1.63
C LEU A 235 -14.14 -24.91 0.77
N GLU A 236 -14.13 -26.19 1.11
CA GLU A 236 -14.88 -27.23 0.40
C GLU A 236 -16.38 -26.92 0.38
N LYS A 237 -16.96 -26.56 1.54
CA LYS A 237 -18.37 -26.17 1.65
C LYS A 237 -18.70 -24.96 0.77
N GLU A 238 -17.87 -23.92 0.80
CA GLU A 238 -18.15 -22.68 0.06
C GLU A 238 -17.93 -22.84 -1.45
N ILE A 239 -17.01 -23.71 -1.88
CA ILE A 239 -16.84 -24.12 -3.28
C ILE A 239 -18.11 -24.82 -3.79
N GLU A 240 -18.62 -25.80 -3.04
CA GLU A 240 -19.88 -26.47 -3.40
C GLU A 240 -21.06 -25.51 -3.43
N ASP A 241 -21.15 -24.61 -2.45
CA ASP A 241 -22.25 -23.67 -2.35
C ASP A 241 -22.23 -22.63 -3.49
N ALA A 242 -21.06 -22.12 -3.88
CA ALA A 242 -20.94 -21.27 -5.06
C ALA A 242 -21.45 -21.96 -6.33
N LYS A 243 -21.15 -23.26 -6.48
CA LYS A 243 -21.64 -24.06 -7.62
C LYS A 243 -23.16 -24.22 -7.58
N LYS A 244 -23.73 -24.52 -6.39
CA LYS A 244 -25.17 -24.67 -6.19
C LYS A 244 -25.93 -23.36 -6.47
N GLN A 245 -25.35 -22.21 -6.11
CA GLN A 245 -25.98 -20.90 -6.31
C GLN A 245 -25.77 -20.32 -7.72
N ASP A 246 -24.90 -20.92 -8.53
CA ASP A 246 -24.41 -20.42 -9.82
C ASP A 246 -23.90 -18.97 -9.72
N VAL A 247 -22.94 -18.76 -8.82
CA VAL A 247 -22.17 -17.52 -8.69
C VAL A 247 -20.69 -17.81 -8.92
N LEU A 248 -19.92 -16.80 -9.29
CA LEU A 248 -18.47 -16.94 -9.34
C LEU A 248 -17.92 -17.25 -7.95
N LEU A 249 -16.87 -18.05 -7.90
CA LEU A 249 -16.02 -18.20 -6.73
C LEU A 249 -14.84 -17.24 -6.85
N SER A 250 -14.59 -16.44 -5.82
CA SER A 250 -13.38 -15.63 -5.70
C SER A 250 -12.76 -15.74 -4.31
N LEU A 251 -11.43 -15.65 -4.23
CA LEU A 251 -10.62 -15.68 -3.01
C LEU A 251 -9.82 -14.38 -2.92
N HIS A 252 -10.02 -13.66 -1.81
CA HIS A 252 -9.45 -12.33 -1.60
C HIS A 252 -8.50 -12.33 -0.41
N MET A 253 -7.20 -12.23 -0.69
CA MET A 253 -6.12 -12.33 0.31
C MET A 253 -5.16 -11.16 0.18
N LYS A 254 -4.13 -11.07 1.03
CA LYS A 254 -3.09 -10.05 0.98
C LYS A 254 -1.69 -10.68 0.96
N ALA A 255 -1.49 -11.66 0.08
CA ALA A 255 -0.33 -12.56 0.07
C ALA A 255 1.04 -11.88 -0.06
N THR A 256 1.10 -10.69 -0.68
CA THR A 256 2.36 -9.93 -0.80
C THR A 256 2.80 -9.30 0.52
N MET A 257 1.84 -8.79 1.31
CA MET A 257 2.11 -8.16 2.60
C MET A 257 2.17 -9.22 3.71
N MET A 258 1.14 -10.07 3.80
CA MET A 258 1.07 -11.19 4.74
C MET A 258 1.86 -12.40 4.24
N LYS A 259 3.16 -12.20 4.00
CA LYS A 259 4.06 -13.11 3.28
C LYS A 259 4.23 -14.53 3.84
N VAL A 260 3.67 -14.83 5.02
CA VAL A 260 3.73 -16.15 5.65
C VAL A 260 2.33 -16.77 5.70
N SER A 261 1.37 -16.13 6.37
CA SER A 261 0.03 -16.68 6.58
C SER A 261 -0.76 -16.84 5.28
N ASP A 262 -0.81 -15.79 4.47
CA ASP A 262 -1.75 -15.73 3.35
C ASP A 262 -1.37 -16.66 2.20
N PRO A 263 -0.09 -16.85 1.83
CA PRO A 263 0.29 -17.90 0.89
C PRO A 263 -0.11 -19.31 1.36
N ILE A 264 -0.06 -19.60 2.66
CA ILE A 264 -0.50 -20.89 3.20
C ILE A 264 -2.01 -21.04 3.02
N ILE A 265 -2.79 -20.04 3.42
CA ILE A 265 -4.27 -20.03 3.27
C ILE A 265 -4.67 -20.13 1.80
N PHE A 266 -3.97 -19.40 0.91
CA PHE A 266 -4.19 -19.45 -0.53
C PHE A 266 -3.91 -20.85 -1.10
N GLY A 267 -2.82 -21.49 -0.67
CA GLY A 267 -2.48 -22.84 -1.06
C GLY A 267 -3.55 -23.86 -0.64
N GLU A 268 -4.16 -23.70 0.53
CA GLU A 268 -5.30 -24.54 0.93
C GLU A 268 -6.54 -24.27 0.04
N GLY A 269 -6.74 -23.03 -0.42
CA GLY A 269 -7.75 -22.70 -1.45
C GLY A 269 -7.51 -23.39 -2.78
N VAL A 270 -6.26 -23.42 -3.26
CA VAL A 270 -5.85 -24.15 -4.47
C VAL A 270 -6.11 -25.63 -4.32
N LYS A 271 -5.64 -26.25 -3.23
CA LYS A 271 -5.86 -27.68 -2.96
C LYS A 271 -7.34 -28.02 -2.86
N ALA A 272 -8.14 -27.19 -2.19
CA ALA A 272 -9.58 -27.44 -2.04
C ALA A 272 -10.32 -27.40 -3.38
N PHE A 273 -9.97 -26.46 -4.27
CA PHE A 273 -10.60 -26.38 -5.60
C PHE A 273 -10.16 -27.50 -6.54
N PHE A 274 -8.86 -27.86 -6.52
CA PHE A 274 -8.26 -28.86 -7.41
C PHE A 274 -8.07 -30.22 -6.72
N LYS A 275 -8.91 -30.54 -5.73
CA LYS A 275 -8.76 -31.69 -4.83
C LYS A 275 -8.48 -33.00 -5.57
N ASP A 276 -9.33 -33.36 -6.52
CA ASP A 276 -9.19 -34.61 -7.27
C ASP A 276 -7.83 -34.72 -8.00
N ALA A 277 -7.31 -33.61 -8.53
CA ALA A 277 -6.00 -33.59 -9.20
C ALA A 277 -4.85 -33.70 -8.19
N PHE A 278 -4.91 -33.00 -7.06
CA PHE A 278 -3.89 -33.07 -6.01
C PHE A 278 -3.87 -34.43 -5.30
N GLU A 279 -5.02 -35.08 -5.12
CA GLU A 279 -5.10 -36.44 -4.58
C GLU A 279 -4.55 -37.47 -5.57
N LYS A 280 -4.88 -37.35 -6.87
CA LYS A 280 -4.44 -38.30 -7.89
C LYS A 280 -2.93 -38.21 -8.18
N TYR A 281 -2.36 -37.01 -8.23
CA TYR A 281 -0.97 -36.78 -8.64
C TYR A 281 -0.05 -36.26 -7.53
N GLY A 282 -0.45 -36.40 -6.26
CA GLY A 282 0.30 -35.86 -5.12
C GLY A 282 1.77 -36.26 -5.11
N SER A 283 2.10 -37.53 -5.34
CA SER A 283 3.49 -37.99 -5.39
C SER A 283 4.29 -37.34 -6.53
N THR A 284 3.68 -37.17 -7.71
CA THR A 284 4.31 -36.48 -8.84
C THR A 284 4.52 -34.99 -8.54
N PHE A 285 3.55 -34.35 -7.88
CA PHE A 285 3.67 -32.95 -7.45
C PHE A 285 4.78 -32.76 -6.40
N ASP A 286 4.91 -33.69 -5.46
CA ASP A 286 5.99 -33.68 -4.46
C ASP A 286 7.36 -33.85 -5.13
N GLU A 287 7.51 -34.80 -6.06
CA GLU A 287 8.75 -35.03 -6.82
C GLU A 287 9.18 -33.81 -7.66
N LEU A 288 8.19 -33.10 -8.24
CA LEU A 288 8.43 -31.89 -9.01
C LEU A 288 8.70 -30.65 -8.13
N GLY A 289 8.45 -30.75 -6.82
CA GLY A 289 8.48 -29.62 -5.91
C GLY A 289 7.45 -28.55 -6.29
N VAL A 290 6.22 -28.97 -6.57
CA VAL A 290 5.07 -28.08 -6.75
C VAL A 290 4.70 -27.47 -5.41
N ASP A 291 4.53 -26.16 -5.38
CA ASP A 291 4.14 -25.42 -4.18
C ASP A 291 2.81 -24.69 -4.40
N PRO A 292 1.68 -25.21 -3.89
CA PRO A 292 0.37 -24.59 -4.07
C PRO A 292 0.27 -23.21 -3.42
N ARG A 293 1.19 -22.85 -2.51
CA ARG A 293 1.28 -21.49 -1.94
C ARG A 293 1.64 -20.44 -2.98
N ASN A 294 2.25 -20.87 -4.10
CA ASN A 294 2.57 -20.03 -5.25
C ASN A 294 1.46 -20.04 -6.33
N GLY A 295 0.36 -20.78 -6.09
CA GLY A 295 -0.79 -20.84 -6.98
C GLY A 295 -0.66 -21.83 -8.14
N LEU A 296 -1.70 -21.88 -8.96
CA LEU A 296 -1.80 -22.78 -10.11
C LEU A 296 -0.73 -22.51 -11.18
N GLY A 297 -0.21 -21.28 -11.25
CA GLY A 297 0.90 -20.92 -12.13
C GLY A 297 2.16 -21.74 -11.85
N ASP A 298 2.46 -22.03 -10.57
CA ASP A 298 3.58 -22.90 -10.20
C ASP A 298 3.34 -24.33 -10.68
N VAL A 299 2.14 -24.87 -10.49
CA VAL A 299 1.76 -26.20 -10.99
C VAL A 299 2.04 -26.32 -12.49
N TYR A 300 1.53 -25.39 -13.30
CA TYR A 300 1.76 -25.39 -14.75
C TYR A 300 3.24 -25.26 -15.13
N ALA A 301 4.00 -24.41 -14.42
CA ALA A 301 5.42 -24.23 -14.68
C ALA A 301 6.24 -25.50 -14.38
N LYS A 302 5.88 -26.25 -13.33
CA LYS A 302 6.60 -27.47 -12.93
C LYS A 302 6.25 -28.66 -13.82
N ILE A 303 4.97 -28.87 -14.15
CA ILE A 303 4.56 -29.99 -15.01
C ILE A 303 5.03 -29.82 -16.47
N ALA A 304 5.40 -28.60 -16.89
CA ALA A 304 6.00 -28.37 -18.21
C ALA A 304 7.32 -29.14 -18.43
N LYS A 305 7.95 -29.62 -17.36
CA LYS A 305 9.17 -30.45 -17.40
C LYS A 305 8.89 -31.94 -17.62
N LEU A 306 7.63 -32.37 -17.52
CA LEU A 306 7.24 -33.77 -17.69
C LEU A 306 7.15 -34.17 -19.17
N PRO A 307 7.21 -35.47 -19.48
CA PRO A 307 6.81 -35.99 -20.80
C PRO A 307 5.41 -35.53 -21.19
N ALA A 308 5.20 -35.28 -22.49
CA ALA A 308 3.97 -34.69 -23.01
C ALA A 308 2.70 -35.46 -22.59
N GLU A 309 2.74 -36.79 -22.55
CA GLU A 309 1.61 -37.62 -22.15
C GLU A 309 1.19 -37.39 -20.69
N GLN A 310 2.16 -37.43 -19.76
CA GLN A 310 1.92 -37.17 -18.34
C GLN A 310 1.47 -35.73 -18.08
N LYS A 311 2.11 -34.77 -18.76
CA LYS A 311 1.71 -33.36 -18.72
C LYS A 311 0.23 -33.21 -19.14
N ASN A 312 -0.14 -33.76 -20.29
CA ASN A 312 -1.51 -33.68 -20.81
C ASN A 312 -2.53 -34.36 -19.87
N GLU A 313 -2.15 -35.48 -19.23
CA GLU A 313 -3.01 -36.17 -18.26
C GLU A 313 -3.29 -35.33 -17.01
N ILE A 314 -2.28 -34.60 -16.50
CA ILE A 314 -2.43 -33.69 -15.37
C ILE A 314 -3.24 -32.45 -15.78
N GLU A 315 -2.94 -31.84 -16.93
CA GLU A 315 -3.70 -30.70 -17.44
C GLU A 315 -5.18 -31.05 -17.65
N ALA A 316 -5.49 -32.25 -18.15
CA ALA A 316 -6.85 -32.73 -18.29
C ALA A 316 -7.56 -32.91 -16.93
N ALA A 317 -6.85 -33.38 -15.90
CA ALA A 317 -7.42 -33.50 -14.57
C ALA A 317 -7.70 -32.13 -13.92
N LEU A 318 -6.78 -31.17 -14.05
CA LEU A 318 -6.99 -29.79 -13.61
C LEU A 318 -8.19 -29.17 -14.34
N LYS A 319 -8.31 -29.40 -15.65
CA LYS A 319 -9.47 -28.95 -16.43
C LYS A 319 -10.75 -29.61 -15.95
N SER A 320 -10.73 -30.91 -15.65
CA SER A 320 -11.89 -31.62 -15.08
C SER A 320 -12.36 -31.00 -13.76
N CYS A 321 -11.43 -30.60 -12.88
CA CYS A 321 -11.80 -29.88 -11.66
C CYS A 321 -12.48 -28.54 -11.98
N MET A 322 -11.99 -27.77 -12.97
CA MET A 322 -12.63 -26.51 -13.38
C MET A 322 -14.02 -26.74 -14.00
N ASP A 323 -14.17 -27.75 -14.87
CA ASP A 323 -15.43 -28.07 -15.54
C ASP A 323 -16.49 -28.57 -14.53
N ASN A 324 -16.04 -29.27 -13.48
CA ASN A 324 -16.91 -29.81 -12.43
C ASN A 324 -17.04 -28.89 -11.20
N GLY A 325 -16.28 -27.80 -11.10
CA GLY A 325 -16.34 -26.82 -10.02
C GLY A 325 -17.36 -25.70 -10.27
N PRO A 326 -17.47 -24.71 -9.37
CA PRO A 326 -18.08 -23.43 -9.70
C PRO A 326 -17.23 -22.68 -10.73
N ARG A 327 -17.87 -21.77 -11.48
CA ARG A 327 -17.13 -20.82 -12.32
C ARG A 327 -16.24 -19.94 -11.42
N MET A 328 -15.01 -19.68 -11.84
CA MET A 328 -14.05 -18.90 -11.07
C MET A 328 -13.94 -17.46 -11.59
N ALA A 329 -13.71 -16.52 -10.69
CA ALA A 329 -13.31 -15.18 -11.08
C ALA A 329 -11.98 -15.19 -11.86
N MET A 330 -11.89 -14.32 -12.87
CA MET A 330 -10.76 -14.24 -13.79
C MET A 330 -9.98 -12.94 -13.57
N VAL A 331 -8.66 -13.05 -13.62
CA VAL A 331 -7.74 -11.92 -13.69
C VAL A 331 -7.61 -11.47 -15.14
N ASP A 332 -7.47 -12.43 -16.07
CA ASP A 332 -7.40 -12.22 -17.52
C ASP A 332 -8.11 -13.40 -18.20
N SER A 333 -9.36 -13.20 -18.62
CA SER A 333 -10.21 -14.25 -19.20
C SER A 333 -9.72 -14.71 -20.58
N ASP A 334 -9.18 -13.80 -21.40
CA ASP A 334 -8.64 -14.11 -22.73
C ASP A 334 -7.44 -15.05 -22.66
N LYS A 335 -6.67 -14.99 -21.57
CA LYS A 335 -5.52 -15.87 -21.30
C LYS A 335 -5.82 -17.04 -20.37
N GLY A 336 -7.06 -17.16 -19.88
CA GLY A 336 -7.42 -18.19 -18.91
C GLY A 336 -6.78 -18.01 -17.53
N ILE A 337 -6.30 -16.81 -17.17
CA ILE A 337 -5.70 -16.55 -15.85
C ILE A 337 -6.82 -16.34 -14.82
N THR A 338 -6.97 -17.31 -13.94
CA THR A 338 -7.98 -17.34 -12.87
C THR A 338 -7.47 -16.67 -11.58
N ASN A 339 -8.38 -16.42 -10.64
CA ASN A 339 -8.07 -15.94 -9.29
C ASN A 339 -7.06 -16.83 -8.53
N LEU A 340 -7.02 -18.14 -8.82
CA LEU A 340 -6.10 -19.08 -8.16
C LEU A 340 -4.76 -19.26 -8.88
N HIS A 341 -4.48 -18.50 -9.95
CA HIS A 341 -3.21 -18.62 -10.69
C HIS A 341 -2.01 -18.11 -9.90
N VAL A 342 -2.08 -16.89 -9.37
CA VAL A 342 -0.98 -16.25 -8.63
C VAL A 342 -1.55 -15.57 -7.38
N PRO A 343 -1.01 -15.82 -6.18
CA PRO A 343 -1.56 -15.32 -4.92
C PRO A 343 -1.55 -13.79 -4.78
N SER A 344 -0.73 -13.10 -5.57
CA SER A 344 -0.59 -11.65 -5.58
C SER A 344 -1.49 -10.93 -6.58
N ASP A 345 -2.22 -11.64 -7.44
CA ASP A 345 -3.01 -10.99 -8.51
C ASP A 345 -4.29 -10.35 -7.98
N VAL A 346 -4.94 -10.99 -6.99
CA VAL A 346 -6.20 -10.52 -6.39
C VAL A 346 -5.95 -10.15 -4.93
N ILE A 347 -5.66 -8.87 -4.68
CA ILE A 347 -5.33 -8.33 -3.36
C ILE A 347 -6.60 -7.74 -2.74
N ILE A 348 -6.97 -8.18 -1.53
CA ILE A 348 -8.27 -7.91 -0.89
C ILE A 348 -8.66 -6.43 -0.81
N ASP A 349 -7.73 -5.56 -0.44
CA ASP A 349 -7.93 -4.11 -0.28
C ASP A 349 -8.28 -3.42 -1.59
N ALA A 350 -7.72 -3.84 -2.73
CA ALA A 350 -8.05 -3.29 -4.04
C ALA A 350 -9.21 -4.04 -4.74
N SER A 351 -9.23 -5.36 -4.62
CA SER A 351 -10.18 -6.23 -5.32
C SER A 351 -11.60 -6.14 -4.77
N MET A 352 -11.77 -6.02 -3.45
CA MET A 352 -13.11 -5.91 -2.84
C MET A 352 -13.79 -4.59 -3.22
N PRO A 353 -13.15 -3.40 -3.12
CA PRO A 353 -13.75 -2.16 -3.60
C PRO A 353 -14.02 -2.15 -5.10
N ALA A 354 -13.12 -2.74 -5.91
CA ALA A 354 -13.34 -2.87 -7.35
C ALA A 354 -14.58 -3.71 -7.69
N MET A 355 -14.76 -4.83 -6.99
CA MET A 355 -15.95 -5.68 -7.08
C MET A 355 -17.21 -4.92 -6.64
N ILE A 356 -17.16 -4.23 -5.50
CA ILE A 356 -18.30 -3.47 -4.96
C ILE A 356 -18.70 -2.34 -5.91
N ARG A 357 -17.74 -1.58 -6.43
CA ARG A 357 -17.97 -0.52 -7.43
C ARG A 357 -18.58 -1.06 -8.72
N SER A 358 -18.25 -2.29 -9.11
CA SER A 358 -18.70 -2.93 -10.34
C SER A 358 -19.98 -3.74 -10.14
N SER A 359 -20.98 -3.16 -9.46
CA SER A 359 -22.27 -3.82 -9.19
C SER A 359 -22.19 -5.08 -8.32
N GLY A 360 -21.12 -5.23 -7.53
CA GLY A 360 -20.87 -6.45 -6.78
C GLY A 360 -20.38 -7.62 -7.63
N LYS A 361 -19.83 -7.37 -8.82
CA LYS A 361 -19.51 -8.40 -9.82
C LYS A 361 -18.02 -8.51 -10.09
N MET A 362 -17.60 -9.69 -10.57
CA MET A 362 -16.25 -9.94 -11.09
C MET A 362 -16.33 -10.57 -12.49
N TRP A 363 -15.22 -10.53 -13.23
CA TRP A 363 -15.14 -11.12 -14.56
C TRP A 363 -15.11 -12.65 -14.49
N GLY A 364 -15.98 -13.31 -15.26
CA GLY A 364 -16.01 -14.76 -15.39
C GLY A 364 -15.22 -15.26 -16.61
N PRO A 365 -15.19 -16.59 -16.83
CA PRO A 365 -14.46 -17.20 -17.95
C PRO A 365 -15.00 -16.81 -19.34
N ASP A 366 -16.23 -16.29 -19.42
CA ASP A 366 -16.86 -15.81 -20.65
C ASP A 366 -16.53 -14.34 -20.97
N GLY A 367 -15.64 -13.72 -20.19
CA GLY A 367 -15.27 -12.32 -20.35
C GLY A 367 -16.42 -11.36 -20.01
N LYS A 368 -17.33 -11.73 -19.10
CA LYS A 368 -18.43 -10.87 -18.62
C LYS A 368 -18.47 -10.77 -17.10
N LEU A 369 -19.16 -9.75 -16.60
CA LEU A 369 -19.37 -9.53 -15.16
C LEU A 369 -20.50 -10.42 -14.62
N HIS A 370 -20.25 -11.14 -13.53
CA HIS A 370 -21.22 -11.99 -12.83
C HIS A 370 -21.16 -11.75 -11.32
N ASP A 371 -22.25 -12.06 -10.63
CA ASP A 371 -22.27 -12.07 -9.16
C ASP A 371 -21.26 -13.08 -8.61
N THR A 372 -20.70 -12.80 -7.45
CA THR A 372 -19.59 -13.59 -6.87
C THR A 372 -19.77 -13.85 -5.38
N LYS A 373 -19.36 -15.04 -4.95
CA LYS A 373 -19.05 -15.36 -3.56
C LYS A 373 -17.59 -15.00 -3.30
N ALA A 374 -17.38 -13.90 -2.59
CA ALA A 374 -16.06 -13.41 -2.20
C ALA A 374 -15.59 -14.08 -0.91
N ILE A 375 -14.72 -15.08 -1.02
CA ILE A 375 -14.14 -15.77 0.13
C ILE A 375 -13.07 -14.88 0.78
N ILE A 376 -13.30 -14.58 2.06
CA ILE A 376 -12.36 -13.94 2.98
C ILE A 376 -12.37 -14.81 4.24
N PRO A 377 -11.45 -15.78 4.40
CA PRO A 377 -11.61 -16.82 5.41
C PRO A 377 -11.73 -16.31 6.85
N ASP A 378 -10.92 -15.31 7.23
CA ASP A 378 -10.88 -14.79 8.59
C ASP A 378 -11.93 -13.69 8.85
N ARG A 379 -12.58 -13.75 10.02
CA ARG A 379 -13.67 -12.85 10.41
C ARG A 379 -13.26 -11.45 10.82
N ASN A 380 -11.99 -11.20 11.17
CA ASN A 380 -11.58 -9.91 11.77
C ASN A 380 -12.05 -8.71 10.94
N TYR A 381 -12.06 -8.83 9.61
CA TYR A 381 -12.34 -7.72 8.70
C TYR A 381 -13.40 -8.04 7.63
N ALA A 382 -13.79 -9.31 7.47
CA ALA A 382 -14.73 -9.74 6.42
C ALA A 382 -16.10 -9.03 6.53
N GLY A 383 -16.56 -8.76 7.76
CA GLY A 383 -17.85 -8.11 8.02
C GLY A 383 -17.97 -6.69 7.45
N VAL A 384 -16.87 -5.94 7.34
CA VAL A 384 -16.86 -4.59 6.76
C VAL A 384 -17.32 -4.62 5.30
N TYR A 385 -16.78 -5.54 4.52
CA TYR A 385 -17.17 -5.68 3.12
C TYR A 385 -18.58 -6.25 2.96
N GLN A 386 -18.96 -7.23 3.80
CA GLN A 386 -20.31 -7.78 3.78
C GLN A 386 -21.36 -6.68 4.03
N GLU A 387 -21.14 -5.81 5.02
CA GLU A 387 -22.08 -4.73 5.30
C GLU A 387 -22.09 -3.65 4.21
N THR A 388 -20.97 -3.40 3.56
CA THR A 388 -20.94 -2.51 2.39
C THR A 388 -21.76 -3.09 1.23
N ILE A 389 -21.65 -4.40 0.97
CA ILE A 389 -22.47 -5.11 -0.02
C ILE A 389 -23.95 -5.04 0.35
N ASN A 390 -24.31 -5.36 1.61
CA ASN A 390 -25.69 -5.30 2.08
C ASN A 390 -26.27 -3.90 1.90
N PHE A 391 -25.52 -2.87 2.28
CA PHE A 391 -25.92 -1.48 2.13
C PHE A 391 -26.20 -1.14 0.66
N CYS A 392 -25.33 -1.54 -0.27
CA CYS A 392 -25.54 -1.27 -1.69
C CYS A 392 -26.74 -2.02 -2.28
N LYS A 393 -27.02 -3.25 -1.83
CA LYS A 393 -28.24 -3.99 -2.24
C LYS A 393 -29.51 -3.30 -1.78
N GLU A 394 -29.51 -2.75 -0.56
CA GLU A 394 -30.66 -2.04 0.00
C GLU A 394 -30.84 -0.63 -0.58
N ASN A 395 -29.74 0.08 -0.81
CA ASN A 395 -29.74 1.52 -1.07
C ASN A 395 -29.37 1.90 -2.50
N GLY A 396 -28.97 0.94 -3.35
CA GLY A 396 -28.37 1.19 -4.65
C GLY A 396 -26.88 1.56 -4.55
N ALA A 397 -26.29 1.89 -5.70
CA ALA A 397 -24.91 2.38 -5.76
C ALA A 397 -24.78 3.76 -5.10
N PHE A 398 -23.58 4.09 -4.60
CA PHE A 398 -23.27 5.43 -4.11
C PHE A 398 -23.34 6.48 -5.24
N ASP A 399 -23.85 7.66 -4.91
CA ASP A 399 -23.87 8.82 -5.80
C ASP A 399 -22.67 9.74 -5.49
N VAL A 400 -21.70 9.72 -6.40
CA VAL A 400 -20.45 10.48 -6.30
C VAL A 400 -20.69 11.99 -6.15
N THR A 401 -21.78 12.51 -6.72
CA THR A 401 -22.07 13.96 -6.75
C THR A 401 -22.51 14.48 -5.38
N THR A 402 -23.12 13.64 -4.55
CA THR A 402 -23.72 14.01 -3.27
C THR A 402 -23.08 13.36 -2.07
N MET A 403 -22.42 12.20 -2.22
CA MET A 403 -21.89 11.43 -1.10
C MET A 403 -20.82 12.19 -0.29
N GLY A 404 -20.85 11.95 1.03
CA GLY A 404 -19.81 12.40 1.96
C GLY A 404 -18.48 11.68 1.76
N ASN A 405 -17.57 11.84 2.71
CA ASN A 405 -16.27 11.21 2.76
C ASN A 405 -16.02 10.44 4.05
N VAL A 406 -15.26 9.35 3.96
CA VAL A 406 -14.66 8.72 5.14
C VAL A 406 -13.14 8.90 5.13
N ALA A 407 -12.65 9.74 6.03
CA ALA A 407 -11.21 9.87 6.31
C ALA A 407 -10.76 8.74 7.24
N ASN A 408 -9.45 8.48 7.30
CA ASN A 408 -8.89 7.46 8.18
C ASN A 408 -7.71 7.98 9.01
N VAL A 409 -7.79 7.72 10.32
CA VAL A 409 -6.67 7.81 11.26
C VAL A 409 -6.25 6.38 11.64
N GLY A 410 -5.11 5.95 11.13
CA GLY A 410 -4.67 4.55 11.20
C GLY A 410 -3.49 4.33 12.14
N LEU A 411 -3.63 3.40 13.08
CA LEU A 411 -2.55 2.91 13.93
C LEU A 411 -1.57 2.09 13.08
N MET A 412 -0.33 2.54 12.93
CA MET A 412 0.68 1.81 12.14
C MET A 412 2.12 1.97 12.63
N ALA A 413 2.39 2.96 13.50
CA ALA A 413 3.74 3.27 13.93
C ALA A 413 4.43 2.05 14.55
N LYS A 414 5.73 1.91 14.30
CA LYS A 414 6.55 0.79 14.83
C LYS A 414 6.07 -0.62 14.43
N LYS A 415 5.48 -0.75 13.22
CA LYS A 415 4.95 -2.01 12.67
C LYS A 415 3.85 -2.60 13.57
N ALA A 416 2.90 -1.76 13.97
CA ALA A 416 1.78 -2.17 14.80
C ALA A 416 0.99 -3.35 14.21
N GLU A 417 0.53 -4.24 15.08
CA GLU A 417 -0.41 -5.34 14.80
C GLU A 417 0.15 -6.34 13.75
N GLU A 418 -0.67 -6.78 12.79
CA GLU A 418 -0.33 -7.83 11.82
C GLU A 418 0.91 -7.52 10.98
N TYR A 419 1.18 -6.24 10.69
CA TYR A 419 2.31 -5.82 9.85
C TYR A 419 3.67 -6.07 10.54
N GLY A 420 3.66 -6.29 11.85
CA GLY A 420 4.82 -6.70 12.62
C GLY A 420 4.92 -8.21 12.85
N SER A 421 3.96 -9.02 12.40
CA SER A 421 3.81 -10.43 12.81
C SER A 421 4.64 -11.44 12.01
N HIS A 422 5.23 -11.05 10.88
CA HIS A 422 5.79 -12.01 9.92
C HIS A 422 6.89 -12.92 10.50
N ASP A 423 7.74 -12.38 11.37
CA ASP A 423 8.82 -13.12 12.02
C ASP A 423 8.37 -13.88 13.29
N LYS A 424 7.06 -13.90 13.52
CA LYS A 424 6.33 -14.52 14.63
C LYS A 424 5.10 -15.31 14.12
N THR A 425 5.09 -15.66 12.84
CA THR A 425 4.05 -16.47 12.21
C THR A 425 4.66 -17.81 11.83
N PHE A 426 4.02 -18.91 12.25
CA PHE A 426 4.55 -20.25 12.10
C PHE A 426 3.50 -21.20 11.51
N TRP A 427 3.96 -22.05 10.60
CA TRP A 427 3.23 -23.21 10.14
C TRP A 427 3.52 -24.37 11.09
N ILE A 428 2.49 -25.00 11.63
CA ILE A 428 2.64 -26.03 12.65
C ILE A 428 2.84 -27.40 11.99
N GLU A 429 3.91 -28.09 12.38
CA GLU A 429 4.30 -29.40 11.80
C GLU A 429 3.79 -30.59 12.65
N GLU A 430 3.63 -30.39 13.96
CA GLU A 430 3.26 -31.42 14.92
C GLU A 430 2.10 -30.95 15.80
N ALA A 431 1.23 -31.88 16.22
CA ALA A 431 0.20 -31.55 17.19
C ALA A 431 0.82 -31.23 18.56
N GLY A 432 0.20 -30.30 19.30
CA GLY A 432 0.70 -29.90 20.60
C GLY A 432 0.12 -28.57 21.03
N LYS A 433 0.95 -27.76 21.69
CA LYS A 433 0.60 -26.43 22.17
C LYS A 433 1.65 -25.42 21.75
N VAL A 434 1.22 -24.24 21.30
CA VAL A 434 2.12 -23.08 21.19
C VAL A 434 1.94 -22.19 22.40
N GLN A 435 3.04 -21.85 23.07
CA GLN A 435 3.06 -21.05 24.29
C GLN A 435 3.93 -19.81 24.08
N VAL A 436 3.46 -18.68 24.60
CA VAL A 436 4.25 -17.46 24.81
C VAL A 436 4.65 -17.40 26.27
N VAL A 437 5.95 -17.49 26.54
CA VAL A 437 6.50 -17.69 27.88
C VAL A 437 7.39 -16.51 28.28
N SER A 438 7.17 -15.96 29.46
CA SER A 438 7.99 -14.90 30.04
C SER A 438 9.33 -15.42 30.59
N PRO A 439 10.28 -14.53 30.96
CA PRO A 439 11.57 -14.93 31.52
C PRO A 439 11.51 -15.74 32.83
N ASP A 440 10.46 -15.58 33.62
CA ASP A 440 10.22 -16.32 34.88
C ASP A 440 9.50 -17.67 34.65
N GLY A 441 9.19 -18.02 33.40
CA GLY A 441 8.56 -19.29 33.04
C GLY A 441 7.03 -19.28 33.10
N GLU A 442 6.40 -18.12 33.32
CA GLU A 442 4.94 -17.97 33.23
C GLU A 442 4.48 -18.07 31.77
N VAL A 443 3.42 -18.85 31.54
CA VAL A 443 2.77 -18.94 30.22
C VAL A 443 1.74 -17.82 30.13
N LEU A 444 2.02 -16.81 29.31
CA LEU A 444 1.16 -15.64 29.14
C LEU A 444 -0.03 -15.91 28.22
N MET A 445 0.18 -16.71 27.18
CA MET A 445 -0.83 -17.12 26.20
C MET A 445 -0.51 -18.54 25.70
N GLU A 446 -1.54 -19.33 25.43
CA GLU A 446 -1.42 -20.74 24.99
C GLU A 446 -2.53 -21.14 24.02
N HIS A 447 -2.15 -21.83 22.95
CA HIS A 447 -3.08 -22.41 21.97
C HIS A 447 -2.80 -23.89 21.76
N GLU A 448 -3.84 -24.73 21.80
CA GLU A 448 -3.76 -26.06 21.19
C GLU A 448 -3.65 -25.92 19.67
N VAL A 449 -2.74 -26.67 19.06
CA VAL A 449 -2.45 -26.60 17.63
C VAL A 449 -2.36 -28.00 17.02
N ALA A 450 -2.72 -28.11 15.75
CA ALA A 450 -2.60 -29.32 14.95
C ALA A 450 -1.68 -29.10 13.73
N PRO A 451 -1.12 -30.18 13.14
CA PRO A 451 -0.35 -30.08 11.91
C PRO A 451 -1.16 -29.38 10.81
N GLY A 452 -0.54 -28.41 10.15
CA GLY A 452 -1.20 -27.59 9.14
C GLY A 452 -1.65 -26.23 9.64
N ASP A 453 -1.94 -26.08 10.94
CA ASP A 453 -2.42 -24.82 11.51
C ASP A 453 -1.42 -23.68 11.27
N VAL A 454 -1.95 -22.47 11.14
CA VAL A 454 -1.15 -21.25 11.10
C VAL A 454 -1.30 -20.55 12.43
N TRP A 455 -0.20 -20.39 13.17
CA TRP A 455 -0.18 -19.63 14.42
C TRP A 455 0.57 -18.32 14.23
N ARG A 456 0.12 -17.23 14.85
CA ARG A 456 0.79 -15.92 14.77
C ARG A 456 0.76 -15.17 16.10
N MET A 457 1.73 -14.28 16.30
CA MET A 457 1.74 -13.27 17.37
C MET A 457 2.00 -11.86 16.82
N CYS A 458 1.24 -10.87 17.29
CA CYS A 458 1.39 -9.47 16.93
C CYS A 458 1.86 -8.61 18.13
N GLN A 459 2.26 -7.37 17.85
CA GLN A 459 2.79 -6.42 18.83
C GLN A 459 2.30 -5.01 18.53
N THR A 460 1.85 -4.29 19.55
CA THR A 460 1.39 -2.90 19.44
C THR A 460 1.88 -2.08 20.61
N LYS A 461 2.77 -1.11 20.33
CA LYS A 461 3.46 -0.33 21.36
C LYS A 461 2.59 0.78 21.91
N ASP A 462 2.67 0.99 23.21
CA ASP A 462 1.89 2.00 23.96
C ASP A 462 2.01 3.41 23.36
N VAL A 463 3.24 3.80 23.01
CA VAL A 463 3.53 5.11 22.40
C VAL A 463 2.80 5.31 21.06
N ALA A 464 2.64 4.24 20.27
CA ALA A 464 1.91 4.30 19.00
C ALA A 464 0.40 4.47 19.24
N ILE A 465 -0.14 3.83 20.28
CA ILE A 465 -1.57 3.91 20.64
C ILE A 465 -1.90 5.31 21.16
N LYS A 466 -1.07 5.88 22.06
CA LYS A 466 -1.25 7.25 22.57
C LYS A 466 -1.26 8.29 21.44
N ASP A 467 -0.29 8.21 20.54
CA ASP A 467 -0.22 9.10 19.39
C ASP A 467 -1.42 8.92 18.44
N TRP A 468 -1.87 7.68 18.23
CA TRP A 468 -3.05 7.38 17.41
C TRP A 468 -4.34 7.98 17.98
N VAL A 469 -4.56 7.89 19.30
CA VAL A 469 -5.69 8.55 19.99
C VAL A 469 -5.60 10.07 19.85
N LYS A 470 -4.42 10.65 20.10
CA LYS A 470 -4.17 12.09 19.93
C LYS A 470 -4.47 12.54 18.51
N LEU A 471 -4.04 11.79 17.50
CA LEU A 471 -4.28 12.10 16.09
C LEU A 471 -5.77 12.04 15.75
N GLY A 472 -6.49 11.04 16.27
CA GLY A 472 -7.95 10.92 16.12
C GLY A 472 -8.69 12.15 16.67
N VAL A 473 -8.37 12.56 17.89
CA VAL A 473 -8.94 13.77 18.51
C VAL A 473 -8.57 15.04 17.73
N SER A 474 -7.31 15.15 17.31
CA SER A 474 -6.83 16.32 16.55
C SER A 474 -7.56 16.47 15.22
N ARG A 475 -7.82 15.36 14.51
CA ARG A 475 -8.59 15.37 13.25
C ARG A 475 -10.07 15.65 13.48
N ALA A 476 -10.69 15.09 14.51
CA ALA A 476 -12.06 15.42 14.88
C ALA A 476 -12.22 16.92 15.17
N ARG A 477 -11.30 17.50 15.94
CA ARG A 477 -11.26 18.93 16.23
C ARG A 477 -11.07 19.79 14.99
N ALA A 478 -10.13 19.43 14.12
CA ALA A 478 -9.81 20.20 12.93
C ALA A 478 -10.95 20.22 11.89
N THR A 479 -11.81 19.21 11.88
CA THR A 479 -12.86 19.06 10.88
C THR A 479 -14.28 19.26 11.40
N GLY A 480 -14.50 19.11 12.71
CA GLY A 480 -15.83 19.04 13.32
C GLY A 480 -16.58 17.75 13.00
N ASN A 481 -15.95 16.78 12.32
CA ASN A 481 -16.58 15.51 11.96
C ASN A 481 -16.50 14.50 13.11
N PRO A 482 -17.49 13.60 13.25
CA PRO A 482 -17.43 12.51 14.21
C PRO A 482 -16.23 11.59 13.94
N ALA A 483 -15.56 11.17 15.01
CA ALA A 483 -14.47 10.21 14.95
C ALA A 483 -14.87 8.91 15.64
N ILE A 484 -14.96 7.84 14.86
CA ILE A 484 -15.41 6.53 15.32
C ILE A 484 -14.19 5.62 15.43
N PHE A 485 -13.92 5.07 16.60
CA PHE A 485 -12.92 4.03 16.82
C PHE A 485 -13.52 2.67 16.46
N TRP A 486 -12.95 1.98 15.47
CA TRP A 486 -13.48 0.70 14.96
C TRP A 486 -12.80 -0.45 15.69
N LEU A 487 -13.36 -0.81 16.84
CA LEU A 487 -12.78 -1.80 17.77
C LEU A 487 -13.88 -2.78 18.19
N ASP A 488 -13.67 -4.07 17.93
CA ASP A 488 -14.59 -5.11 18.34
C ASP A 488 -14.30 -5.58 19.77
N LYS A 489 -15.17 -5.25 20.72
CA LYS A 489 -15.05 -5.70 22.12
C LYS A 489 -14.96 -7.23 22.29
N ASN A 490 -15.34 -8.02 21.28
CA ASN A 490 -15.25 -9.48 21.31
C ASN A 490 -13.89 -10.01 20.85
N ARG A 491 -13.02 -9.15 20.29
CA ARG A 491 -11.62 -9.46 20.03
C ARG A 491 -10.78 -9.12 21.25
N ALA A 492 -9.93 -10.05 21.70
CA ALA A 492 -9.12 -9.85 22.89
C ALA A 492 -8.14 -8.68 22.73
N HIS A 493 -7.57 -8.53 21.54
CA HIS A 493 -6.69 -7.40 21.20
C HIS A 493 -7.45 -6.07 21.24
N ASP A 494 -8.55 -5.97 20.51
CA ASP A 494 -9.33 -4.74 20.45
C ASP A 494 -9.91 -4.37 21.82
N ALA A 495 -10.30 -5.32 22.67
CA ALA A 495 -10.70 -5.06 24.05
C ALA A 495 -9.59 -4.36 24.87
N ASN A 496 -8.33 -4.78 24.68
CA ASN A 496 -7.18 -4.09 25.29
C ASN A 496 -6.96 -2.70 24.68
N LEU A 497 -7.16 -2.53 23.37
CA LEU A 497 -7.11 -1.20 22.75
C LEU A 497 -8.23 -0.29 23.25
N ILE A 498 -9.46 -0.78 23.42
CA ILE A 498 -10.59 -0.03 23.98
C ILE A 498 -10.23 0.50 25.37
N ASN A 499 -9.62 -0.33 26.22
CA ASN A 499 -9.17 0.09 27.54
C ASN A 499 -8.15 1.22 27.46
N LYS A 500 -7.20 1.15 26.52
CA LYS A 500 -6.20 2.22 26.31
C LYS A 500 -6.81 3.49 25.71
N VAL A 501 -7.71 3.37 24.74
CA VAL A 501 -8.46 4.51 24.18
C VAL A 501 -9.22 5.24 25.28
N ASN A 502 -9.97 4.51 26.11
CA ASN A 502 -10.70 5.09 27.25
C ASN A 502 -9.78 5.74 28.28
N ALA A 503 -8.55 5.23 28.45
CA ALA A 503 -7.56 5.82 29.36
C ALA A 503 -6.94 7.12 28.79
N TYR A 504 -6.71 7.20 27.47
CA TYR A 504 -6.01 8.33 26.85
C TYR A 504 -6.93 9.44 26.34
N LEU A 505 -8.19 9.14 25.99
CA LEU A 505 -9.14 10.18 25.58
C LEU A 505 -9.28 11.33 26.61
N PRO A 506 -9.34 11.07 27.94
CA PRO A 506 -9.37 12.13 28.96
C PRO A 506 -8.12 13.01 29.03
N GLU A 507 -7.01 12.62 28.40
CA GLU A 507 -5.79 13.44 28.33
C GLU A 507 -5.89 14.55 27.27
N HIS A 508 -6.99 14.60 26.52
CA HIS A 508 -7.25 15.56 25.47
C HIS A 508 -8.55 16.34 25.70
N ASP A 509 -8.63 17.57 25.17
CA ASP A 509 -9.88 18.32 25.17
C ASP A 509 -10.83 17.75 24.11
N THR A 510 -11.86 17.02 24.57
CA THR A 510 -12.90 16.42 23.74
C THR A 510 -14.22 17.19 23.78
N ASN A 511 -14.27 18.37 24.43
CA ASN A 511 -15.50 19.15 24.54
C ASN A 511 -16.04 19.53 23.15
N GLY A 512 -17.30 19.21 22.89
CA GLY A 512 -17.96 19.49 21.60
C GLY A 512 -17.53 18.58 20.44
N LEU A 513 -16.80 17.49 20.71
CA LEU A 513 -16.48 16.46 19.71
C LEU A 513 -17.42 15.26 19.86
N GLU A 514 -17.81 14.67 18.74
CA GLU A 514 -18.49 13.37 18.69
C GLU A 514 -17.43 12.28 18.49
N ILE A 515 -17.08 11.57 19.57
CA ILE A 515 -16.10 10.47 19.54
C ILE A 515 -16.75 9.24 20.13
N GLU A 516 -16.83 8.17 19.36
CA GLU A 516 -17.48 6.92 19.77
C GLU A 516 -16.59 5.70 19.48
N ILE A 517 -16.86 4.58 20.15
CA ILE A 517 -16.22 3.29 19.91
C ILE A 517 -17.31 2.32 19.45
N MET A 518 -17.12 1.71 18.28
CA MET A 518 -18.07 0.79 17.66
C MET A 518 -17.33 -0.43 17.11
N SER A 519 -17.99 -1.59 17.05
CA SER A 519 -17.43 -2.73 16.29
C SER A 519 -17.26 -2.35 14.81
N PRO A 520 -16.31 -2.96 14.06
CA PRO A 520 -16.13 -2.65 12.64
C PRO A 520 -17.41 -2.76 11.80
N VAL A 521 -18.30 -3.70 12.14
CA VAL A 521 -19.61 -3.88 11.49
C VAL A 521 -20.55 -2.69 11.77
N GLU A 522 -20.70 -2.28 13.03
CA GLU A 522 -21.54 -1.14 13.42
C GLU A 522 -20.99 0.19 12.87
N ALA A 523 -19.67 0.38 12.97
CA ALA A 523 -18.99 1.56 12.48
C ALA A 523 -19.12 1.71 10.94
N THR A 524 -19.09 0.58 10.22
CA THR A 524 -19.36 0.54 8.77
C THR A 524 -20.77 1.03 8.49
N LYS A 525 -21.79 0.47 9.15
CA LYS A 525 -23.20 0.88 8.95
C LYS A 525 -23.42 2.37 9.24
N TYR A 526 -22.90 2.85 10.37
CA TYR A 526 -22.95 4.27 10.75
C TYR A 526 -22.32 5.16 9.67
N SER A 527 -21.12 4.78 9.20
CA SER A 527 -20.38 5.56 8.21
C SER A 527 -21.07 5.57 6.85
N LEU A 528 -21.54 4.42 6.35
CA LEU A 528 -22.20 4.33 5.04
C LEU A 528 -23.52 5.12 5.01
N GLN A 529 -24.29 5.09 6.11
CA GLN A 529 -25.50 5.89 6.25
C GLN A 529 -25.20 7.38 6.14
N ARG A 530 -24.20 7.87 6.89
CA ARG A 530 -23.77 9.28 6.83
C ARG A 530 -23.24 9.67 5.45
N VAL A 531 -22.42 8.82 4.84
CA VAL A 531 -21.90 9.03 3.49
C VAL A 531 -23.03 9.19 2.48
N LYS A 532 -24.07 8.35 2.54
CA LYS A 532 -25.27 8.49 1.70
C LYS A 532 -26.02 9.80 1.94
N GLU A 533 -26.01 10.32 3.17
CA GLU A 533 -26.60 11.62 3.53
C GLU A 533 -25.71 12.83 3.18
N GLY A 534 -24.57 12.62 2.52
CA GLY A 534 -23.63 13.69 2.18
C GLY A 534 -22.79 14.18 3.37
N LYS A 535 -22.72 13.41 4.46
CA LYS A 535 -21.99 13.74 5.69
C LYS A 535 -20.70 12.95 5.78
N ASP A 536 -19.69 13.56 6.40
CA ASP A 536 -18.37 12.98 6.56
C ASP A 536 -18.20 12.27 7.91
N THR A 537 -17.32 11.29 7.96
CA THR A 537 -16.95 10.54 9.18
C THR A 537 -15.45 10.27 9.20
N ILE A 538 -14.82 10.32 10.37
CA ILE A 538 -13.44 9.88 10.55
C ILE A 538 -13.47 8.46 11.09
N SER A 539 -12.90 7.52 10.34
CA SER A 539 -12.61 6.18 10.84
C SER A 539 -11.27 6.18 11.58
N VAL A 540 -11.26 5.77 12.84
CA VAL A 540 -10.05 5.66 13.67
C VAL A 540 -9.81 4.17 13.90
N THR A 541 -8.82 3.60 13.23
CA THR A 541 -8.70 2.13 13.08
C THR A 541 -7.31 1.59 13.34
N GLY A 542 -7.24 0.28 13.58
CA GLY A 542 -6.00 -0.50 13.47
C GLY A 542 -5.40 -0.49 12.06
N ASN A 543 -4.24 -1.10 11.90
CA ASN A 543 -3.38 -1.06 10.72
C ASN A 543 -3.98 -1.75 9.50
N VAL A 544 -4.60 -2.92 9.67
CA VAL A 544 -5.25 -3.62 8.54
C VAL A 544 -6.45 -2.85 8.03
N LEU A 545 -7.34 -2.40 8.93
CA LEU A 545 -8.50 -1.59 8.55
C LEU A 545 -8.09 -0.24 7.98
N ARG A 546 -6.98 0.37 8.42
CA ARG A 546 -6.42 1.56 7.76
C ARG A 546 -6.21 1.27 6.28
N ASP A 547 -5.59 0.15 5.93
CA ASP A 547 -5.39 -0.18 4.51
C ASP A 547 -6.73 -0.41 3.80
N TYR A 548 -7.60 -1.24 4.36
CA TYR A 548 -8.84 -1.63 3.69
C TYR A 548 -9.76 -0.44 3.45
N LEU A 549 -9.92 0.44 4.45
CA LEU A 549 -10.82 1.59 4.35
C LEU A 549 -10.24 2.71 3.47
N THR A 550 -8.92 2.86 3.42
CA THR A 550 -8.26 3.86 2.56
C THR A 550 -8.16 3.45 1.10
N ASP A 551 -8.53 2.21 0.76
CA ASP A 551 -8.88 1.82 -0.60
C ASP A 551 -10.40 1.83 -0.82
N LEU A 552 -11.19 1.27 0.10
CA LEU A 552 -12.64 1.13 -0.04
C LEU A 552 -13.34 2.46 -0.32
N PHE A 553 -13.25 3.42 0.60
CA PHE A 553 -13.99 4.67 0.46
C PHE A 553 -13.45 5.52 -0.69
N PRO A 554 -12.13 5.71 -0.87
CA PRO A 554 -11.61 6.46 -2.02
C PRO A 554 -11.95 5.84 -3.38
N ILE A 555 -12.01 4.52 -3.52
CA ILE A 555 -12.43 3.89 -4.79
C ILE A 555 -13.91 4.16 -5.08
N LEU A 556 -14.78 4.16 -4.05
CA LEU A 556 -16.20 4.50 -4.22
C LEU A 556 -16.43 6.00 -4.43
N GLU A 557 -15.59 6.85 -3.82
CA GLU A 557 -15.75 8.30 -3.86
C GLU A 557 -15.07 8.96 -5.06
N LEU A 558 -13.90 8.45 -5.47
CA LEU A 558 -13.03 9.08 -6.47
C LEU A 558 -12.78 8.17 -7.68
N GLY A 559 -13.23 6.91 -7.62
CA GLY A 559 -12.95 5.91 -8.64
C GLY A 559 -11.53 5.34 -8.55
N THR A 560 -10.72 5.80 -7.59
CA THR A 560 -9.33 5.38 -7.35
C THR A 560 -8.85 5.82 -5.97
N SER A 561 -8.00 5.02 -5.34
CA SER A 561 -7.29 5.38 -4.10
C SER A 561 -5.98 6.15 -4.33
N ALA A 562 -5.56 6.35 -5.58
CA ALA A 562 -4.30 7.01 -5.91
C ALA A 562 -4.31 8.53 -5.64
N LYS A 563 -5.48 9.15 -5.54
CA LYS A 563 -5.65 10.61 -5.41
C LYS A 563 -5.94 11.04 -3.96
N MET A 564 -5.16 10.51 -3.01
CA MET A 564 -5.35 10.70 -1.58
C MET A 564 -4.16 11.45 -0.96
N LEU A 565 -4.43 12.26 0.06
CA LEU A 565 -3.38 12.68 1.00
C LEU A 565 -3.03 11.50 1.90
N SER A 566 -1.74 11.23 2.07
CA SER A 566 -1.22 10.22 2.99
C SER A 566 -0.11 10.85 3.83
N ILE A 567 -0.52 11.40 4.97
CA ILE A 567 0.33 12.15 5.88
C ILE A 567 0.68 11.24 7.06
N VAL A 568 1.93 11.28 7.48
CA VAL A 568 2.44 10.52 8.62
C VAL A 568 3.12 11.51 9.57
N PRO A 569 2.37 12.02 10.56
CA PRO A 569 2.96 12.77 11.67
C PRO A 569 3.90 11.83 12.42
N LEU A 570 5.21 12.08 12.36
CA LEU A 570 6.21 11.23 12.96
C LEU A 570 6.17 11.40 14.48
N LEU A 571 6.36 10.30 15.22
CA LEU A 571 6.31 10.30 16.69
C LEU A 571 7.28 11.31 17.32
N ALA A 572 8.40 11.57 16.64
CA ALA A 572 9.42 12.54 17.08
C ALA A 572 9.04 14.01 16.82
N GLY A 573 7.92 14.28 16.14
CA GLY A 573 7.42 15.62 15.81
C GLY A 573 7.68 16.07 14.37
N GLY A 574 8.40 15.28 13.57
CA GLY A 574 8.58 15.52 12.13
C GLY A 574 7.36 15.13 11.29
N GLY A 575 7.48 15.23 9.97
CA GLY A 575 6.43 14.86 9.01
C GLY A 575 6.97 14.02 7.85
N LEU A 576 6.22 12.99 7.48
CA LEU A 576 6.41 12.19 6.28
C LEU A 576 5.14 12.30 5.41
N TYR A 577 5.30 12.63 4.14
CA TYR A 577 4.22 12.87 3.18
C TYR A 577 4.35 11.90 2.03
N GLU A 578 3.54 10.85 2.03
CA GLU A 578 3.51 9.86 0.96
C GLU A 578 2.69 10.42 -0.22
N THR A 579 3.26 10.41 -1.42
CA THR A 579 2.64 11.00 -2.62
C THR A 579 1.59 10.10 -3.27
N GLY A 580 1.21 9.00 -2.62
CA GLY A 580 0.22 8.04 -3.11
C GLY A 580 0.35 6.68 -2.43
N ALA A 581 -0.71 5.88 -2.49
CA ALA A 581 -0.76 4.54 -1.89
C ALA A 581 -0.38 3.40 -2.86
N GLY A 582 -0.17 3.71 -4.15
CA GLY A 582 0.13 2.72 -5.21
C GLY A 582 1.62 2.35 -5.35
N GLY A 583 1.92 1.49 -6.33
CA GLY A 583 3.28 1.12 -6.74
C GLY A 583 3.92 2.10 -7.75
N SER A 584 5.09 1.76 -8.28
CA SER A 584 5.92 2.61 -9.16
C SER A 584 5.62 2.50 -10.68
N ALA A 585 4.59 1.72 -11.04
CA ALA A 585 3.98 1.66 -12.39
C ALA A 585 4.93 1.30 -13.56
N PRO A 586 5.46 0.05 -13.63
CA PRO A 586 6.38 -0.39 -14.70
C PRO A 586 5.83 -0.21 -16.13
N LYS A 587 4.52 -0.39 -16.32
CA LYS A 587 3.85 -0.21 -17.62
C LYS A 587 3.90 1.23 -18.15
N HIS A 588 4.15 2.22 -17.30
CA HIS A 588 4.31 3.62 -17.71
C HIS A 588 5.71 3.84 -18.27
N VAL A 589 6.72 3.22 -17.67
CA VAL A 589 8.11 3.23 -18.16
C VAL A 589 8.20 2.57 -19.53
N GLN A 590 7.51 1.44 -19.74
CA GLN A 590 7.47 0.79 -21.05
C GLN A 590 6.88 1.68 -22.15
N GLN A 591 5.82 2.44 -21.84
CA GLN A 591 5.26 3.41 -22.78
C GLN A 591 6.25 4.55 -23.04
N PHE A 592 6.86 5.08 -21.99
CA PHE A 592 7.84 6.15 -22.13
C PHE A 592 9.05 5.72 -22.98
N ALA A 593 9.60 4.52 -22.74
CA ALA A 593 10.71 4.00 -23.52
C ALA A 593 10.35 3.78 -25.00
N LYS A 594 9.12 3.37 -25.30
CA LYS A 594 8.67 3.05 -26.67
C LYS A 594 8.24 4.28 -27.48
N GLU A 595 7.55 5.21 -26.84
CA GLU A 595 6.86 6.30 -27.56
C GLU A 595 7.01 7.66 -26.86
N ASN A 596 7.98 7.80 -25.95
CA ASN A 596 8.31 9.02 -25.22
C ASN A 596 7.07 9.72 -24.65
N HIS A 597 6.11 8.96 -24.11
CA HIS A 597 4.91 9.48 -23.46
C HIS A 597 4.79 8.90 -22.05
N LEU A 598 4.83 9.76 -21.04
CA LEU A 598 4.71 9.35 -19.65
C LEU A 598 3.32 9.69 -19.09
N ARG A 599 2.45 8.68 -18.96
CA ARG A 599 1.09 8.84 -18.41
C ARG A 599 0.98 8.78 -16.87
N TRP A 600 2.09 9.02 -16.16
CA TRP A 600 2.10 9.06 -14.69
C TRP A 600 1.44 10.35 -14.19
N ASP A 601 0.43 10.23 -13.33
CA ASP A 601 -0.27 11.37 -12.73
C ASP A 601 0.40 11.79 -11.42
N SER A 602 1.10 12.93 -11.44
CA SER A 602 1.84 13.47 -10.29
C SER A 602 0.97 14.27 -9.31
N LEU A 603 -0.36 14.22 -9.43
CA LEU A 603 -1.26 14.92 -8.51
C LEU A 603 -0.97 14.63 -7.03
N GLY A 604 -0.68 13.38 -6.68
CA GLY A 604 -0.34 13.03 -5.29
C GLY A 604 0.97 13.65 -4.81
N GLU A 605 1.93 13.92 -5.70
CA GLU A 605 3.16 14.67 -5.39
C GLU A 605 2.82 16.14 -5.09
N PHE A 606 1.92 16.75 -5.87
CA PHE A 606 1.52 18.14 -5.69
C PHE A 606 0.77 18.34 -4.37
N LEU A 607 -0.09 17.38 -4.02
CA LEU A 607 -0.85 17.36 -2.77
C LEU A 607 0.07 17.12 -1.56
N ALA A 608 1.04 16.21 -1.66
CA ALA A 608 2.02 15.99 -0.59
C ALA A 608 2.92 17.22 -0.39
N LEU A 609 3.33 17.87 -1.47
CA LEU A 609 4.14 19.09 -1.42
C LEU A 609 3.42 20.27 -0.79
N SER A 610 2.13 20.47 -1.08
CA SER A 610 1.38 21.59 -0.47
C SER A 610 1.35 21.46 1.05
N VAL A 611 1.05 20.26 1.55
CA VAL A 611 1.03 19.98 3.00
C VAL A 611 2.44 20.04 3.60
N SER A 612 3.45 19.46 2.93
CA SER A 612 4.84 19.49 3.37
C SER A 612 5.38 20.91 3.56
N ILE A 613 5.11 21.80 2.61
CA ILE A 613 5.55 23.19 2.62
C ILE A 613 4.79 24.00 3.67
N GLU A 614 3.47 23.79 3.78
CA GLU A 614 2.63 24.48 4.75
C GLU A 614 3.04 24.14 6.19
N GLU A 615 3.14 22.84 6.52
CA GLU A 615 3.52 22.38 7.86
C GLU A 615 4.94 22.82 8.23
N LEU A 616 5.88 22.81 7.26
CA LEU A 616 7.21 23.36 7.48
C LEU A 616 7.14 24.85 7.83
N GLY A 617 6.33 25.60 7.07
CA GLY A 617 6.10 27.02 7.30
C GLY A 617 5.53 27.31 8.70
N GLU A 618 4.55 26.53 9.15
CA GLU A 618 3.98 26.61 10.50
C GLU A 618 5.02 26.28 11.58
N LYS A 619 5.70 25.13 11.48
CA LYS A 619 6.69 24.68 12.48
C LYS A 619 7.86 25.63 12.62
N THR A 620 8.31 26.26 11.53
CA THR A 620 9.48 27.16 11.57
C THR A 620 9.10 28.65 11.59
N GLY A 621 7.81 28.98 11.62
CA GLY A 621 7.33 30.37 11.51
C GLY A 621 7.68 31.06 10.18
N ASN A 622 7.91 30.29 9.12
CA ASN A 622 8.27 30.80 7.79
C ASN A 622 7.00 31.17 7.00
N LYS A 623 6.59 32.44 7.10
CA LYS A 623 5.41 32.98 6.40
C LYS A 623 5.47 32.82 4.88
N LYS A 624 6.65 32.98 4.27
CA LYS A 624 6.82 32.81 2.81
C LYS A 624 6.53 31.37 2.39
N ALA A 625 6.94 30.39 3.19
CA ALA A 625 6.59 28.98 2.95
C ALA A 625 5.09 28.72 3.11
N GLN A 626 4.43 29.31 4.12
CA GLN A 626 2.97 29.19 4.27
C GLN A 626 2.21 29.73 3.05
N ILE A 627 2.60 30.91 2.55
CA ILE A 627 2.01 31.49 1.32
C ILE A 627 2.25 30.56 0.12
N LEU A 628 3.46 30.02 0.01
CA LEU A 628 3.83 29.08 -1.06
C LEU A 628 2.95 27.81 -1.04
N GLY A 629 2.73 27.22 0.14
CA GLY A 629 1.87 26.05 0.32
C GLY A 629 0.40 26.33 -0.03
N LYS A 630 -0.15 27.46 0.46
CA LYS A 630 -1.53 27.90 0.14
C LYS A 630 -1.73 28.16 -1.36
N ALA A 631 -0.74 28.79 -2.02
CA ALA A 631 -0.79 29.02 -3.46
C ALA A 631 -0.75 27.70 -4.24
N LEU A 632 0.00 26.70 -3.77
CA LEU A 632 0.04 25.37 -4.38
C LEU A 632 -1.31 24.65 -4.25
N ASP A 633 -2.00 24.77 -3.10
CA ASP A 633 -3.34 24.18 -2.92
C ASP A 633 -4.39 24.80 -3.86
N LYS A 634 -4.34 26.12 -4.07
CA LYS A 634 -5.15 26.81 -5.09
C LYS A 634 -4.79 26.36 -6.50
N ALA A 635 -3.50 26.22 -6.80
CA ALA A 635 -3.04 25.70 -8.09
C ALA A 635 -3.53 24.28 -8.34
N ASN A 636 -3.53 23.39 -7.33
CA ASN A 636 -4.09 22.04 -7.41
C ASN A 636 -5.59 22.06 -7.74
N SER A 637 -6.33 22.99 -7.13
CA SER A 637 -7.76 23.19 -7.42
C SER A 637 -8.01 23.59 -8.87
N ARG A 638 -7.22 24.53 -9.38
CA ARG A 638 -7.32 24.97 -10.78
C ARG A 638 -6.86 23.88 -11.75
N PHE A 639 -5.79 23.17 -11.42
CA PHE A 639 -5.26 22.04 -12.19
C PHE A 639 -6.31 20.96 -12.45
N LEU A 640 -7.04 20.59 -11.40
CA LEU A 640 -8.15 19.64 -11.49
C LEU A 640 -9.32 20.21 -12.29
N LYS A 641 -9.76 21.43 -11.98
CA LYS A 641 -10.88 22.09 -12.66
C LYS A 641 -10.66 22.25 -14.17
N GLU A 642 -9.44 22.59 -14.59
CA GLU A 642 -9.07 22.75 -16.00
C GLU A 642 -8.64 21.43 -16.66
N ASN A 643 -8.78 20.30 -15.95
CA ASN A 643 -8.48 18.94 -16.41
C ASN A 643 -7.08 18.81 -17.05
N LYS A 644 -6.05 19.29 -16.35
CA LYS A 644 -4.65 19.30 -16.83
C LYS A 644 -3.85 18.07 -16.41
N SER A 645 -4.53 16.99 -16.01
CA SER A 645 -3.91 15.67 -15.80
C SER A 645 -3.38 15.08 -17.12
N PRO A 646 -2.38 14.17 -17.07
CA PRO A 646 -1.87 13.48 -18.25
C PRO A 646 -2.96 12.68 -18.97
N SER A 647 -2.98 12.79 -20.29
CA SER A 647 -3.63 11.81 -21.16
C SER A 647 -2.89 10.48 -21.10
N ARG A 648 -3.53 9.43 -21.62
CA ARG A 648 -2.92 8.11 -21.81
C ARG A 648 -2.39 7.90 -23.23
N LYS A 649 -2.63 8.85 -24.13
CA LYS A 649 -2.35 8.75 -25.57
C LYS A 649 -1.14 9.58 -25.95
N VAL A 650 -0.24 8.98 -26.72
CA VAL A 650 0.91 9.66 -27.32
C VAL A 650 0.48 10.89 -28.13
N ASN A 651 1.31 11.93 -28.12
CA ASN A 651 1.11 13.25 -28.74
C ASN A 651 -0.01 14.10 -28.11
N GLU A 652 -0.63 13.63 -27.03
CA GLU A 652 -1.46 14.45 -26.14
C GLU A 652 -0.64 14.85 -24.89
N LEU A 653 -1.21 15.70 -24.04
CA LEU A 653 -0.57 16.18 -22.81
C LEU A 653 -0.15 14.98 -21.94
N ASP A 654 1.13 14.89 -21.57
CA ASP A 654 1.65 13.85 -20.68
C ASP A 654 2.08 14.42 -19.32
N ASN A 655 2.77 13.63 -18.50
CA ASN A 655 3.29 14.03 -17.20
C ASN A 655 4.06 15.37 -17.24
N ARG A 656 4.94 15.59 -18.22
CA ARG A 656 5.74 16.81 -18.33
C ARG A 656 4.87 18.03 -18.61
N GLY A 657 3.87 17.84 -19.47
CA GLY A 657 2.85 18.86 -19.74
C GLY A 657 2.04 19.22 -18.49
N SER A 658 1.68 18.22 -17.68
CA SER A 658 0.98 18.44 -16.42
C SER A 658 1.82 19.26 -15.42
N HIS A 659 3.14 19.03 -15.36
CA HIS A 659 4.05 19.79 -14.51
C HIS A 659 4.18 21.25 -14.95
N TYR A 660 4.19 21.52 -16.26
CA TYR A 660 4.13 22.88 -16.79
C TYR A 660 2.87 23.61 -16.32
N TYR A 661 1.69 22.98 -16.44
CA TYR A 661 0.44 23.61 -16.02
C TYR A 661 0.41 23.86 -14.51
N LEU A 662 0.91 22.92 -13.69
CA LEU A 662 1.08 23.16 -12.26
C LEU A 662 1.98 24.38 -12.00
N ALA A 663 3.16 24.43 -12.61
CA ALA A 663 4.10 25.53 -12.43
C ALA A 663 3.49 26.88 -12.83
N ARG A 664 2.73 26.91 -13.92
CA ARG A 664 1.99 28.09 -14.36
C ARG A 664 0.97 28.53 -13.32
N PHE A 665 0.06 27.64 -12.94
CA PHE A 665 -1.01 27.99 -11.99
C PHE A 665 -0.43 28.42 -10.65
N TRP A 666 0.62 27.74 -10.17
CA TRP A 666 1.29 28.11 -8.93
C TRP A 666 1.97 29.48 -9.01
N ALA A 667 2.65 29.79 -10.12
CA ALA A 667 3.25 31.10 -10.34
C ALA A 667 2.20 32.22 -10.46
N GLU A 668 1.07 31.96 -11.14
CA GLU A 668 -0.05 32.90 -11.24
C GLU A 668 -0.65 33.20 -9.86
N GLU A 669 -0.89 32.18 -9.02
CA GLU A 669 -1.39 32.38 -7.64
C GLU A 669 -0.39 33.18 -6.78
N LEU A 670 0.91 32.94 -6.94
CA LEU A 670 1.97 33.67 -6.22
C LEU A 670 2.17 35.11 -6.73
N ALA A 671 1.90 35.37 -8.01
CA ALA A 671 1.91 36.72 -8.57
C ALA A 671 0.65 37.51 -8.21
N ASN A 672 -0.46 36.82 -7.91
CA ASN A 672 -1.75 37.45 -7.59
C ASN A 672 -1.99 37.65 -6.09
N GLN A 673 -1.29 36.95 -5.20
CA GLN A 673 -1.42 37.19 -3.75
C GLN A 673 -0.93 38.58 -3.32
N ASP A 674 -1.42 39.04 -2.17
CA ASP A 674 -1.12 40.35 -1.57
C ASP A 674 -0.56 40.24 -0.13
N GLU A 675 -0.19 39.04 0.30
CA GLU A 675 0.37 38.75 1.63
C GLU A 675 1.88 39.05 1.72
N ASP A 676 2.64 38.92 0.62
CA ASP A 676 4.09 39.17 0.56
C ASP A 676 4.51 39.80 -0.79
N ALA A 677 4.99 41.05 -0.75
CA ALA A 677 5.35 41.81 -1.94
C ALA A 677 6.61 41.28 -2.66
N ASP A 678 7.57 40.69 -1.93
CA ASP A 678 8.78 40.16 -2.53
C ASP A 678 8.48 38.90 -3.35
N LEU A 679 7.68 37.98 -2.78
CA LEU A 679 7.21 36.79 -3.49
C LEU A 679 6.39 37.20 -4.72
N LYS A 680 5.48 38.17 -4.56
CA LYS A 680 4.69 38.69 -5.68
C LYS A 680 5.59 39.17 -6.82
N ALA A 681 6.60 39.97 -6.50
CA ALA A 681 7.55 40.50 -7.49
C ALA A 681 8.39 39.39 -8.14
N ALA A 682 8.90 38.44 -7.34
CA ALA A 682 9.71 37.32 -7.82
C ALA A 682 8.94 36.44 -8.82
N PHE A 683 7.65 36.18 -8.56
CA PHE A 683 6.84 35.32 -9.42
C PHE A 683 6.12 36.05 -10.57
N SER A 684 6.02 37.37 -10.56
CA SER A 684 5.33 38.13 -11.61
C SER A 684 5.93 37.91 -13.00
N ALA A 685 7.27 37.97 -13.12
CA ALA A 685 7.96 37.73 -14.39
C ALA A 685 7.83 36.28 -14.86
N THR A 686 7.97 35.32 -13.93
CA THR A 686 7.81 33.88 -14.20
C THR A 686 6.40 33.54 -14.65
N ALA A 687 5.37 34.04 -13.95
CA ALA A 687 3.97 33.83 -14.31
C ALA A 687 3.67 34.38 -15.70
N LYS A 688 4.10 35.62 -15.98
CA LYS A 688 3.96 36.20 -17.32
C LYS A 688 4.68 35.38 -18.38
N GLY A 689 5.92 34.95 -18.12
CA GLY A 689 6.71 34.14 -19.05
C GLY A 689 6.03 32.80 -19.38
N LEU A 690 5.48 32.11 -18.38
CA LEU A 690 4.76 30.85 -18.55
C LEU A 690 3.45 31.01 -19.32
N VAL A 691 2.74 32.14 -19.15
CA VAL A 691 1.50 32.45 -19.88
C VAL A 691 1.79 32.84 -21.32
N ASP A 692 2.71 33.79 -21.54
CA ASP A 692 3.03 34.33 -22.88
C ASP A 692 3.58 33.24 -23.82
N HIS A 693 4.19 32.18 -23.28
CA HIS A 693 4.82 31.10 -24.06
C HIS A 693 4.09 29.75 -23.96
N GLU A 694 2.83 29.72 -23.51
CA GLU A 694 2.08 28.46 -23.33
C GLU A 694 2.12 27.57 -24.58
N GLU A 695 1.69 28.10 -25.73
CA GLU A 695 1.61 27.34 -26.97
C GLU A 695 2.96 26.75 -27.38
N LYS A 696 4.03 27.55 -27.24
CA LYS A 696 5.39 27.13 -27.57
C LYS A 696 5.87 26.02 -26.63
N ILE A 697 5.67 26.17 -25.32
CA ILE A 697 6.09 25.17 -24.32
C ILE A 697 5.34 23.86 -24.54
N VAL A 698 4.01 23.91 -24.68
CA VAL A 698 3.20 22.71 -24.92
C VAL A 698 3.57 22.04 -26.23
N SER A 699 3.85 22.82 -27.29
CA SER A 699 4.34 22.26 -28.55
C SER A 699 5.72 21.61 -28.41
N GLU A 700 6.68 22.22 -27.71
CA GLU A 700 8.00 21.62 -27.46
C GLU A 700 7.88 20.29 -26.69
N LEU A 701 7.00 20.23 -25.69
CA LEU A 701 6.76 19.01 -24.90
C LEU A 701 6.07 17.91 -25.72
N ASN A 702 5.04 18.24 -26.49
CA ASN A 702 4.30 17.25 -27.29
C ASN A 702 5.11 16.77 -28.50
N ASN A 703 5.89 17.63 -29.14
CA ASN A 703 6.73 17.27 -30.29
C ASN A 703 7.92 16.36 -29.91
N ALA A 704 8.25 16.26 -28.63
CA ALA A 704 9.23 15.28 -28.16
C ALA A 704 8.67 13.85 -28.15
N GLN A 705 7.35 13.66 -28.20
CA GLN A 705 6.68 12.36 -28.11
C GLN A 705 6.72 11.58 -29.44
N GLY A 706 6.31 10.31 -29.40
CA GLY A 706 6.17 9.46 -30.59
C GLY A 706 7.47 8.79 -31.06
N VAL A 707 8.53 8.87 -30.27
CA VAL A 707 9.85 8.30 -30.56
C VAL A 707 10.30 7.37 -29.43
N GLU A 708 11.16 6.41 -29.75
CA GLU A 708 11.80 5.57 -28.74
C GLU A 708 12.83 6.39 -27.95
N VAL A 709 12.93 6.11 -26.64
CA VAL A 709 13.85 6.76 -25.71
C VAL A 709 14.82 5.73 -25.15
N ASP A 710 16.11 5.95 -25.40
CA ASP A 710 17.17 5.23 -24.69
C ASP A 710 17.45 5.91 -23.35
N MET A 711 17.08 5.24 -22.26
CA MET A 711 17.30 5.70 -20.88
C MET A 711 18.66 5.28 -20.32
N GLY A 712 19.44 4.45 -21.02
CA GLY A 712 20.72 3.91 -20.54
C GLY A 712 20.62 2.88 -19.41
N GLY A 713 19.41 2.45 -19.05
CA GLY A 713 19.12 1.49 -17.97
C GLY A 713 17.63 1.51 -17.62
N TYR A 714 17.19 0.58 -16.77
CA TYR A 714 15.84 0.52 -16.23
C TYR A 714 15.84 0.79 -14.73
N TYR A 715 16.58 -0.01 -13.96
CA TYR A 715 16.70 0.13 -12.51
C TYR A 715 17.75 1.16 -12.10
N HIS A 716 18.77 1.36 -12.93
CA HIS A 716 19.82 2.35 -12.75
C HIS A 716 20.08 3.11 -14.07
N PRO A 717 19.11 3.93 -14.51
CA PRO A 717 19.21 4.66 -15.77
C PRO A 717 20.24 5.80 -15.72
N ASP A 718 20.72 6.18 -16.91
CA ASP A 718 21.65 7.31 -17.07
C ASP A 718 20.93 8.63 -16.77
N GLN A 719 21.45 9.36 -15.78
CA GLN A 719 20.80 10.57 -15.27
C GLN A 719 20.80 11.72 -16.29
N GLU A 720 21.83 11.83 -17.14
CA GLU A 720 21.87 12.88 -18.16
C GLU A 720 20.87 12.60 -19.29
N LYS A 721 20.76 11.33 -19.72
CA LYS A 721 19.77 10.91 -20.71
C LYS A 721 18.36 11.15 -20.20
N LEU A 722 18.08 10.75 -18.95
CA LEU A 722 16.77 10.98 -18.34
C LEU A 722 16.44 12.46 -18.20
N ALA A 723 17.38 13.28 -17.73
CA ALA A 723 17.15 14.72 -17.59
C ALA A 723 16.81 15.37 -18.94
N LYS A 724 17.51 15.00 -20.02
CA LYS A 724 17.22 15.48 -21.38
C LYS A 724 15.84 15.03 -21.86
N ALA A 725 15.50 13.76 -21.69
CA ALA A 725 14.20 13.22 -22.12
C ALA A 725 13.03 13.79 -21.31
N MET A 726 13.22 14.06 -20.02
CA MET A 726 12.18 14.56 -19.12
C MET A 726 12.04 16.09 -19.12
N ARG A 727 12.99 16.83 -19.70
CA ARG A 727 12.96 18.29 -19.78
C ARG A 727 13.23 18.82 -21.20
N PRO A 728 12.46 18.40 -22.22
CA PRO A 728 12.76 18.71 -23.61
C PRO A 728 12.41 20.17 -24.01
N SER A 729 11.60 20.88 -23.22
CA SER A 729 11.26 22.29 -23.50
C SER A 729 12.35 23.24 -23.00
N GLU A 730 13.18 23.74 -23.92
CA GLU A 730 14.19 24.77 -23.65
C GLU A 730 13.54 26.08 -23.16
N THR A 731 12.36 26.41 -23.67
CA THR A 731 11.61 27.61 -23.27
C THR A 731 11.21 27.53 -21.79
N LEU A 732 10.63 26.41 -21.36
CA LEU A 732 10.28 26.19 -19.96
C LEU A 732 11.51 26.19 -19.06
N ASN A 733 12.58 25.48 -19.46
CA ASN A 733 13.82 25.41 -18.70
C ASN A 733 14.44 26.80 -18.48
N SER A 734 14.41 27.66 -19.50
CA SER A 734 14.96 29.01 -19.44
C SER A 734 14.14 29.93 -18.52
N ILE A 735 12.81 29.86 -18.57
CA ILE A 735 11.93 30.61 -17.66
C ILE A 735 12.19 30.22 -16.20
N LEU A 736 12.24 28.91 -15.91
CA LEU A 736 12.46 28.41 -14.55
C LEU A 736 13.86 28.71 -14.01
N SER A 737 14.88 28.79 -14.88
CA SER A 737 16.25 29.14 -14.49
C SER A 737 16.40 30.61 -14.07
N GLY A 738 15.46 31.47 -14.49
CA GLY A 738 15.42 32.88 -14.11
C GLY A 738 14.83 33.15 -12.73
N LEU A 739 14.30 32.12 -12.05
CA LEU A 739 13.75 32.16 -10.69
C LEU A 739 14.82 31.74 -9.66
#